data_AF-A0A951B2X6-F1
#
_entry.id   AF-A0A951B2X6-F1
#
_cell.length_a   1.000
_cell.length_b   1.000
_cell.length_c   1.000
_cell.angle_alpha   90.00
_cell.angle_beta   90.00
_cell.angle_gamma   90.00
#
_symmetry.space_group_name_H-M   'P 1'
#
loop_
_entity.id
_entity.type
_entity.pdbx_description
1 polymer ?
#
loop_
_entity_poly.entity_id
_entity_poly.type
_entity_poly.pdbx_seq_one_letter_code
_entity_poly.pdbx_strand_id
1 'polypeptide(L)'
;MPSGSQEPSLPRTASVPAAELPGLNQLLSLAVGVVVIAALFFAQEVLIPITLAVLLSFVLAPAVELLRNWHVPRVPAVLLAVVLAFAVIVSLASVMGMQVASLAGNLPQYQSTIAHKVETVRSAGLAQVGAVLKRFGKEFNEAQPAPAPAPPGRAAPGNRTLSPGAQAPIPVEVHQPEASPLDILERVVSPLLGPLEKCFIVVIVSIFILLQREDLRDRLIRLFGSNDLHRTTVAMDDAARRLSRYFLSQLCINAGFGAVIGAGLMLIGLPSAWLWAIFAGLLRFVPYVGSTLAAVLPVALAAAVDPGWSMMVWTGALFIGCDLIVGQFIEPLVYGHSTGLSPVSVVIAAIFWTWLWGPVGLILSTPLTLCLVIVGRYVERLEFLDVMLGDRPALTPVENFYQRMLAGDPDEAQDQAEILLKEHSLSSYYDNVVVEGLRLAASDLARGTIGPERLDKIHSAMRTLVEELGEAVPADADPNPNAAREAALQTTTAEKKLPSAPAPTRPAPSGGFAPAWRGDTPVLCIAGRGSLDGATADMLGQLLRKHGIQPRMADHEAASRERIGSLDTTGVAMICLVYLEIAGNASHLRYLIRRLRRRMPRLKVLVGLWPGGGETGEDERLRSAIGADCYATSLGEAVSICLAEAANHPGEPATVAA
;
A
#
# COMPACT_ATOMS: atom_id res chain seq x y z
N MET A 1 57.73 -45.19 -22.08
CA MET A 1 57.70 -43.73 -22.30
C MET A 1 57.18 -43.47 -23.70
N PRO A 2 56.35 -42.45 -23.99
CA PRO A 2 55.70 -41.45 -23.12
C PRO A 2 54.17 -41.31 -23.35
N SER A 3 53.58 -40.33 -22.64
CA SER A 3 52.37 -39.52 -22.90
C SER A 3 50.98 -40.19 -22.91
N GLY A 4 50.41 -40.39 -21.72
CA GLY A 4 48.96 -40.31 -21.53
C GLY A 4 48.57 -38.85 -21.34
N SER A 5 48.03 -38.22 -22.37
CA SER A 5 47.42 -36.88 -22.30
C SER A 5 46.13 -36.95 -21.46
N GLN A 6 46.18 -36.46 -20.22
CA GLN A 6 44.97 -36.09 -19.48
C GLN A 6 44.38 -34.84 -20.14
N GLU A 7 43.29 -35.02 -20.87
CA GLU A 7 42.43 -33.91 -21.27
C GLU A 7 41.87 -33.21 -20.01
N PRO A 8 41.78 -31.87 -19.99
CA PRO A 8 41.18 -31.14 -18.90
C PRO A 8 39.68 -31.46 -18.86
N SER A 9 39.20 -31.99 -17.73
CA SER A 9 37.78 -32.19 -17.47
C SER A 9 37.05 -30.85 -17.57
N LEU A 10 36.23 -30.68 -18.62
CA LEU A 10 35.37 -29.51 -18.79
C LEU A 10 34.53 -29.28 -17.53
N PRO A 11 34.35 -28.03 -17.08
CA PRO A 11 33.50 -27.72 -15.94
C PRO A 11 32.09 -28.24 -16.22
N ARG A 12 31.50 -28.96 -15.26
CA ARG A 12 30.10 -29.40 -15.34
C ARG A 12 29.25 -28.15 -15.57
N THR A 13 28.75 -27.99 -16.79
CA THR A 13 27.76 -26.98 -17.13
C THR A 13 26.61 -27.12 -16.15
N ALA A 14 26.34 -26.07 -15.37
CA ALA A 14 25.19 -26.00 -14.50
C ALA A 14 23.95 -26.22 -15.35
N SER A 15 23.40 -27.44 -15.33
CA SER A 15 22.12 -27.73 -15.95
C SER A 15 21.07 -27.06 -15.08
N VAL A 16 20.63 -25.87 -15.49
CA VAL A 16 19.39 -25.28 -15.00
C VAL A 16 18.30 -26.33 -15.30
N PRO A 17 17.61 -26.89 -14.29
CA PRO A 17 16.53 -27.81 -14.55
C PRO A 17 15.52 -27.13 -15.47
N ALA A 18 15.13 -27.81 -16.56
CA ALA A 18 14.10 -27.31 -17.45
C ALA A 18 12.84 -27.01 -16.61
N ALA A 19 12.22 -25.85 -16.82
CA ALA A 19 11.00 -25.47 -16.12
C ALA A 19 10.00 -26.62 -16.19
N GLU A 20 9.72 -27.26 -15.05
CA GLU A 20 8.75 -28.33 -14.99
C GLU A 20 7.40 -27.80 -15.49
N LEU A 21 6.70 -28.58 -16.32
CA LEU A 21 5.33 -28.25 -16.73
C LEU A 21 4.51 -27.97 -15.45
N PRO A 22 3.68 -26.91 -15.42
CA PRO A 22 2.93 -26.54 -14.22
C PRO A 22 2.21 -27.77 -13.67
N GLY A 23 2.59 -28.18 -12.46
CA GLY A 23 2.08 -29.42 -11.86
C GLY A 23 0.56 -29.44 -11.80
N LEU A 24 -0.04 -30.64 -11.77
CA LEU A 24 -1.50 -30.83 -11.75
C LEU A 24 -2.21 -29.94 -10.70
N ASN A 25 -1.56 -29.65 -9.57
CA ASN A 25 -2.07 -28.78 -8.51
C ASN A 25 -2.22 -27.31 -8.95
N GLN A 26 -1.32 -26.79 -9.80
CA GLN A 26 -1.42 -25.42 -10.34
C GLN A 26 -2.53 -25.33 -11.39
N LEU A 27 -2.71 -26.36 -12.21
CA LEU A 27 -3.85 -26.43 -13.14
C LEU A 27 -5.18 -26.55 -12.40
N LEU A 28 -5.22 -27.32 -11.31
CA LEU A 28 -6.40 -27.45 -10.47
C LEU A 28 -6.75 -26.13 -9.78
N SER A 29 -5.77 -25.40 -9.24
CA SER A 29 -6.01 -24.10 -8.61
C SER A 29 -6.52 -23.07 -9.62
N LEU A 30 -5.97 -23.04 -10.84
CA LEU A 30 -6.46 -22.21 -11.94
C LEU A 30 -7.92 -22.57 -12.29
N ALA A 31 -8.23 -23.86 -12.42
CA ALA A 31 -9.58 -24.32 -12.73
C ALA A 31 -10.58 -23.94 -11.62
N VAL A 32 -10.21 -24.10 -10.34
CA VAL A 32 -11.02 -23.65 -9.21
C VAL A 32 -11.25 -22.14 -9.27
N GLY A 33 -10.21 -21.35 -9.58
CA GLY A 33 -10.33 -19.90 -9.75
C GLY A 33 -11.33 -19.51 -10.83
N VAL A 34 -11.27 -20.15 -12.01
CA VAL A 34 -12.22 -19.91 -13.11
C VAL A 34 -13.64 -20.28 -12.71
N VAL A 35 -13.84 -21.42 -12.04
CA VAL A 35 -15.16 -21.86 -11.55
C VAL A 35 -15.73 -20.86 -10.55
N VAL A 36 -14.91 -20.35 -9.62
CA VAL A 36 -15.33 -19.32 -8.65
C VAL A 36 -15.74 -18.04 -9.36
N ILE A 37 -14.95 -17.54 -10.32
CA ILE A 37 -15.27 -16.33 -11.08
C ILE A 37 -16.57 -16.51 -11.88
N ALA A 38 -16.73 -17.66 -12.55
CA ALA A 38 -17.96 -17.98 -13.28
C ALA A 38 -19.17 -18.02 -12.34
N ALA A 39 -19.04 -18.66 -11.17
CA ALA A 39 -20.10 -18.69 -10.17
C ALA A 39 -20.47 -17.28 -9.68
N LEU A 40 -19.50 -16.41 -9.42
CA LEU A 40 -19.74 -15.01 -9.02
C LEU A 40 -20.46 -14.20 -10.10
N PHE A 41 -20.17 -14.47 -11.38
CA PHE A 41 -20.83 -13.82 -12.51
C PHE A 41 -22.29 -14.28 -12.64
N PHE A 42 -22.55 -15.59 -12.61
CA PHE A 42 -23.91 -16.12 -12.71
C PHE A 42 -24.77 -15.82 -11.48
N ALA A 43 -24.19 -15.77 -10.29
CA ALA A 43 -24.91 -15.51 -9.05
C ALA A 43 -25.11 -14.01 -8.76
N GLN A 44 -24.77 -13.10 -9.67
CA GLN A 44 -24.81 -11.65 -9.45
C GLN A 44 -26.18 -11.13 -8.96
N GLU A 45 -27.30 -11.71 -9.42
CA GLU A 45 -28.64 -11.29 -9.03
C GLU A 45 -28.92 -11.50 -7.53
N VAL A 46 -28.28 -12.52 -6.94
CA VAL A 46 -28.39 -12.85 -5.51
C VAL A 46 -27.25 -12.21 -4.72
N LEU A 47 -26.03 -12.21 -5.26
CA LEU A 47 -24.84 -11.72 -4.57
C LEU A 47 -24.84 -10.20 -4.42
N ILE A 48 -25.24 -9.44 -5.44
CA ILE A 48 -25.21 -7.97 -5.39
C ILE A 48 -26.07 -7.45 -4.21
N PRO A 49 -27.34 -7.87 -4.03
CA PRO A 49 -28.13 -7.44 -2.86
C PRO A 49 -27.52 -7.84 -1.52
N ILE A 50 -26.95 -9.05 -1.41
CA ILE A 50 -26.31 -9.52 -0.17
C ILE A 50 -25.08 -8.67 0.13
N THR A 51 -24.23 -8.42 -0.86
CA THR A 51 -23.04 -7.56 -0.72
C THR A 51 -23.44 -6.16 -0.30
N LEU A 52 -24.43 -5.55 -0.97
CA LEU A 52 -24.93 -4.23 -0.60
C LEU A 52 -25.45 -4.22 0.84
N ALA A 53 -26.16 -5.26 1.27
CA ALA A 53 -26.65 -5.37 2.63
C ALA A 53 -25.52 -5.53 3.66
N VAL A 54 -24.49 -6.32 3.36
CA VAL A 54 -23.29 -6.46 4.20
C VAL A 54 -22.58 -5.11 4.33
N LEU A 55 -22.34 -4.41 3.22
CA LEU A 55 -21.68 -3.09 3.25
C LEU A 55 -22.52 -2.05 3.97
N LEU A 56 -23.82 -2.02 3.72
CA LEU A 56 -24.76 -1.14 4.41
C LEU A 56 -24.80 -1.45 5.90
N SER A 57 -24.72 -2.73 6.31
CA SER A 57 -24.65 -3.11 7.72
C SER A 57 -23.42 -2.53 8.42
N PHE A 58 -22.26 -2.45 7.74
CA PHE A 58 -21.06 -1.83 8.30
C PHE A 58 -21.21 -0.32 8.46
N VAL A 59 -21.91 0.34 7.54
CA VAL A 59 -22.22 1.77 7.61
C VAL A 59 -23.25 2.07 8.70
N LEU A 60 -24.24 1.20 8.88
CA LEU A 60 -25.32 1.38 9.85
C LEU A 60 -24.95 0.93 11.27
N ALA A 61 -23.96 0.05 11.44
CA ALA A 61 -23.58 -0.45 12.77
C ALA A 61 -23.27 0.68 13.79
N PRO A 62 -22.52 1.74 13.46
CA PRO A 62 -22.31 2.87 14.35
C PRO A 62 -23.61 3.62 14.69
N ALA A 63 -24.53 3.77 13.74
CA ALA A 63 -25.82 4.41 13.95
C ALA A 63 -26.72 3.59 14.88
N VAL A 64 -26.71 2.25 14.73
CA VAL A 64 -27.42 1.33 15.64
C VAL A 64 -26.83 1.42 17.05
N GLU A 65 -25.51 1.47 17.19
CA GLU A 65 -24.87 1.59 18.51
C GLU A 65 -25.17 2.95 19.17
N LEU A 66 -25.21 4.03 18.38
CA LEU A 66 -25.62 5.35 18.86
C LEU A 66 -27.06 5.34 19.40
N LEU A 67 -27.99 4.69 18.69
CA LEU A 67 -29.38 4.50 19.13
C LEU A 67 -29.47 3.64 20.39
N ARG A 68 -28.64 2.61 20.51
CA ARG A 68 -28.54 1.76 21.71
C ARG A 68 -28.02 2.54 22.91
N ASN A 69 -27.06 3.44 22.70
CA ASN A 69 -26.55 4.34 23.75
C ASN A 69 -27.61 5.34 24.22
N TRP A 70 -28.66 5.60 23.42
CA TRP A 70 -29.86 6.33 23.81
C TRP A 70 -30.94 5.45 24.45
N HIS A 71 -30.57 4.27 24.98
CA HIS A 71 -31.44 3.32 25.68
C HIS A 71 -32.50 2.63 24.81
N VAL A 72 -32.36 2.65 23.47
CA VAL A 72 -33.25 1.89 22.58
C VAL A 72 -32.81 0.43 22.52
N PRO A 73 -33.71 -0.56 22.75
CA PRO A 73 -33.34 -1.98 22.66
C PRO A 73 -32.93 -2.37 21.22
N ARG A 74 -32.14 -3.45 21.09
CA ARG A 74 -31.45 -3.83 19.84
C ARG A 74 -32.37 -3.89 18.61
N VAL A 75 -33.52 -4.56 18.72
CA VAL A 75 -34.42 -4.77 17.57
C VAL A 75 -34.99 -3.45 17.02
N PRO A 76 -35.64 -2.59 17.81
CA PRO A 76 -36.13 -1.32 17.31
C PRO A 76 -35.00 -0.37 16.89
N ALA A 77 -33.82 -0.43 17.51
CA ALA A 77 -32.66 0.35 17.07
C ALA A 77 -32.24 -0.03 15.63
N VAL A 78 -32.17 -1.33 15.31
CA VAL A 78 -31.87 -1.81 13.96
C VAL A 78 -32.95 -1.42 12.97
N LEU A 79 -34.24 -1.66 13.30
CA LEU A 79 -35.34 -1.30 12.42
C LEU A 79 -35.37 0.19 12.11
N LEU A 80 -35.21 1.04 13.14
CA LEU A 80 -35.20 2.49 12.97
C LEU A 80 -34.01 2.96 12.12
N ALA A 81 -32.81 2.41 12.36
CA ALA A 81 -31.62 2.75 11.57
C ALA A 81 -31.80 2.41 10.09
N VAL A 82 -32.32 1.21 9.78
CA VAL A 82 -32.56 0.78 8.39
C VAL A 82 -33.65 1.63 7.74
N VAL A 83 -34.77 1.86 8.43
CA VAL A 83 -35.87 2.71 7.91
C VAL A 83 -35.37 4.13 7.64
N LEU A 84 -34.59 4.72 8.54
CA LEU A 84 -34.01 6.04 8.36
C LEU A 84 -33.07 6.09 7.16
N ALA A 85 -32.19 5.08 7.01
CA ALA A 85 -31.25 5.00 5.89
C ALA A 85 -31.98 4.90 4.54
N PHE A 86 -33.00 4.04 4.45
CA PHE A 86 -33.81 3.93 3.24
C PHE A 86 -34.66 5.17 2.98
N ALA A 87 -35.18 5.83 4.02
CA ALA A 87 -35.87 7.11 3.88
C ALA A 87 -34.93 8.18 3.28
N VAL A 88 -33.67 8.22 3.73
CA VAL A 88 -32.65 9.10 3.14
C VAL A 88 -32.42 8.75 1.67
N ILE A 89 -32.19 7.48 1.32
CA ILE A 89 -31.96 7.05 -0.07
C ILE A 89 -33.15 7.42 -0.96
N VAL A 90 -34.38 7.11 -0.54
CA VAL A 90 -35.60 7.45 -1.28
C VAL A 90 -35.74 8.96 -1.43
N SER A 91 -35.49 9.74 -0.37
CA SER A 91 -35.56 11.20 -0.44
C SER A 91 -34.56 11.79 -1.44
N LEU A 92 -33.32 11.30 -1.46
CA LEU A 92 -32.29 11.72 -2.41
C LEU A 92 -32.67 11.34 -3.84
N ALA A 93 -33.14 10.11 -4.06
CA ALA A 93 -33.58 9.64 -5.37
C ALA A 93 -34.78 10.45 -5.91
N SER A 94 -35.76 10.76 -5.05
CA SER A 94 -36.89 11.61 -5.42
C SER A 94 -36.45 13.03 -5.78
N VAL A 95 -35.55 13.64 -5.00
CA VAL A 95 -34.99 14.96 -5.31
C VAL A 95 -34.27 14.94 -6.66
N MET A 96 -33.42 13.93 -6.92
CA MET A 96 -32.75 13.78 -8.21
C MET A 96 -33.74 13.63 -9.36
N GLY A 97 -34.76 12.79 -9.20
CA GLY A 97 -35.78 12.59 -10.23
C GLY A 97 -36.52 13.88 -10.59
N MET A 98 -36.92 14.67 -9.59
CA MET A 98 -37.55 15.98 -9.81
C MET A 98 -36.62 16.97 -10.51
N GLN A 99 -35.34 16.98 -10.14
CA GLN A 99 -34.33 17.86 -10.75
C GLN A 99 -34.07 17.52 -12.22
N VAL A 100 -33.97 16.22 -12.53
CA VAL A 100 -33.79 15.74 -13.91
C VAL A 100 -35.01 16.08 -14.77
N ALA A 101 -36.23 15.91 -14.24
CA ALA A 101 -37.45 16.32 -14.93
C ALA A 101 -37.48 17.82 -15.23
N SER A 102 -37.04 18.65 -14.26
CA SER A 102 -36.89 20.10 -14.45
C SER A 102 -35.87 20.46 -15.54
N LEU A 103 -34.72 19.78 -15.57
CA LEU A 103 -33.70 19.96 -16.61
C LEU A 103 -34.21 19.61 -18.01
N ALA A 104 -34.94 18.50 -18.13
CA ALA A 104 -35.54 18.06 -19.39
C ALA A 104 -36.56 19.09 -19.92
N GLY A 105 -37.35 19.70 -19.03
CA GLY A 105 -38.29 20.77 -19.39
C GLY A 105 -37.61 22.04 -19.92
N ASN A 106 -36.42 22.37 -19.40
CA ASN A 106 -35.65 23.57 -19.78
C ASN A 106 -34.71 23.35 -20.99
N LEU A 107 -34.66 22.13 -21.54
CA LEU A 107 -33.76 21.75 -22.64
C LEU A 107 -33.86 22.64 -23.89
N PRO A 108 -35.07 23.08 -24.36
CA PRO A 108 -35.17 23.94 -25.53
C PRO A 108 -34.44 25.28 -25.37
N GLN A 109 -34.43 25.84 -24.16
CA GLN A 109 -33.74 27.10 -23.86
C GLN A 109 -32.22 26.94 -24.00
N TYR A 110 -31.66 25.85 -23.49
CA TYR A 110 -30.22 25.59 -23.54
C TYR A 110 -29.71 25.36 -24.97
N GLN A 111 -30.53 24.78 -25.85
CA GLN A 111 -30.17 24.61 -27.27
C GLN A 111 -29.89 25.95 -27.97
N SER A 112 -30.69 26.98 -27.65
CA SER A 112 -30.51 28.31 -28.25
C SER A 112 -29.20 28.99 -27.82
N THR A 113 -28.82 28.86 -26.55
CA THR A 113 -27.55 29.39 -26.01
C THR A 113 -26.35 28.67 -26.61
N ILE A 114 -26.42 27.33 -26.73
CA ILE A 114 -25.36 26.53 -27.37
C ILE A 114 -25.20 26.92 -28.83
N ALA A 115 -26.29 27.05 -29.58
CA ALA A 115 -26.25 27.46 -31.00
C ALA A 115 -25.59 28.83 -31.16
N HIS A 116 -25.95 29.80 -30.31
CA HIS A 116 -25.33 31.12 -30.31
C HIS A 116 -23.83 31.07 -30.00
N LYS A 117 -23.39 30.23 -29.04
CA LYS A 117 -21.96 30.06 -28.72
C LYS A 117 -21.17 29.44 -29.86
N VAL A 118 -21.71 28.40 -30.50
CA VAL A 118 -21.07 27.77 -31.66
C VAL A 118 -20.93 28.80 -32.79
N GLU A 119 -21.94 29.62 -33.04
CA GLU A 119 -21.87 30.67 -34.06
C GLU A 119 -20.87 31.78 -33.67
N THR A 120 -20.77 32.15 -32.38
CA THR A 120 -19.82 33.16 -31.91
C THR A 120 -18.37 32.66 -32.00
N VAL A 121 -18.11 31.39 -31.64
CA VAL A 121 -16.77 30.78 -31.77
C VAL A 121 -16.40 30.57 -33.24
N ARG A 122 -17.36 30.14 -34.07
CA ARG A 122 -17.17 29.96 -35.51
C ARG A 122 -16.93 31.29 -36.22
N SER A 123 -17.73 32.31 -35.92
CA SER A 123 -17.56 33.65 -36.50
C SER A 123 -16.29 34.33 -35.99
N ALA A 124 -15.88 34.15 -34.73
CA ALA A 124 -14.59 34.62 -34.23
C ALA A 124 -13.41 33.92 -34.94
N GLY A 125 -13.45 32.58 -35.07
CA GLY A 125 -12.43 31.82 -35.79
C GLY A 125 -12.36 32.18 -37.28
N LEU A 126 -13.50 32.32 -37.95
CA LEU A 126 -13.59 32.73 -39.35
C LEU A 126 -13.22 34.20 -39.55
N ALA A 127 -13.51 35.09 -38.60
CA ALA A 127 -13.10 36.49 -38.66
C ALA A 127 -11.60 36.65 -38.44
N GLN A 128 -10.99 35.83 -37.58
CA GLN A 128 -9.54 35.83 -37.35
C GLN A 128 -8.79 35.28 -38.57
N VAL A 129 -9.28 34.18 -39.16
CA VAL A 129 -8.77 33.63 -40.42
C VAL A 129 -8.99 34.60 -41.59
N GLY A 130 -10.17 35.20 -41.69
CA GLY A 130 -10.50 36.21 -42.69
C GLY A 130 -9.67 37.48 -42.56
N ALA A 131 -9.36 37.92 -41.34
CA ALA A 131 -8.47 39.06 -41.09
C ALA A 131 -7.03 38.76 -41.47
N VAL A 132 -6.56 37.53 -41.26
CA VAL A 132 -5.23 37.07 -41.70
C VAL A 132 -5.18 36.97 -43.22
N LEU A 133 -6.14 36.31 -43.87
CA LEU A 133 -6.23 36.26 -45.34
C LEU A 133 -6.39 37.65 -45.97
N LYS A 134 -7.13 38.56 -45.34
CA LYS A 134 -7.31 39.93 -45.83
C LYS A 134 -6.06 40.77 -45.63
N ARG A 135 -5.23 40.50 -44.60
CA ARG A 135 -3.90 41.11 -44.45
C ARG A 135 -2.94 40.62 -45.53
N PHE A 136 -2.91 39.31 -45.80
CA PHE A 136 -2.16 38.74 -46.92
C PHE A 136 -2.68 39.28 -48.27
N GLY A 137 -3.99 39.36 -48.47
CA GLY A 137 -4.60 39.88 -49.69
C GLY A 137 -4.38 41.37 -49.91
N LYS A 138 -4.24 42.18 -48.84
CA LYS A 138 -3.95 43.61 -48.96
C LYS A 138 -2.52 43.88 -49.44
N GLU A 139 -1.56 43.03 -49.08
CA GLU A 139 -0.18 43.09 -49.59
C GLU A 139 -0.09 42.71 -51.08
N PHE A 140 -1.01 41.86 -51.57
CA PHE A 140 -1.07 41.49 -53.00
C PHE A 140 -1.94 42.43 -53.85
N ASN A 141 -2.90 43.14 -53.25
CA ASN A 141 -3.87 43.97 -53.98
C ASN A 141 -3.47 45.45 -54.10
N GLU A 142 -2.28 45.85 -53.62
CA GLU A 142 -1.70 47.18 -53.88
C GLU A 142 -1.08 47.32 -55.28
N ALA A 143 -1.13 46.27 -56.11
CA ALA A 143 -0.53 46.22 -57.44
C ALA A 143 -1.54 46.07 -58.61
N GLN A 144 -2.81 46.46 -58.45
CA GLN A 144 -3.79 46.33 -59.53
C GLN A 144 -4.63 47.61 -59.78
N PRO A 145 -4.68 48.17 -61.01
CA PRO A 145 -5.46 49.37 -61.32
C PRO A 145 -6.97 49.07 -61.33
N ALA A 146 -7.75 50.08 -60.96
CA ALA A 146 -9.21 50.03 -60.88
C ALA A 146 -9.90 49.58 -62.20
N PRO A 147 -10.95 48.74 -62.16
CA PRO A 147 -11.80 48.48 -63.31
C PRO A 147 -12.85 49.59 -63.52
N ALA A 148 -13.09 49.92 -64.79
CA ALA A 148 -14.06 50.88 -65.30
C ALA A 148 -15.54 50.41 -65.13
N PRO A 149 -16.55 51.30 -65.28
CA PRO A 149 -17.94 51.02 -64.93
C PRO A 149 -18.66 50.12 -65.95
N ALA A 150 -19.61 49.33 -65.43
CA ALA A 150 -20.38 48.31 -66.15
C ALA A 150 -21.37 48.86 -67.19
N PRO A 151 -21.62 48.13 -68.31
CA PRO A 151 -22.77 48.39 -69.18
C PRO A 151 -24.06 47.74 -68.64
N PRO A 152 -25.25 48.33 -68.89
CA PRO A 152 -26.53 47.79 -68.42
C PRO A 152 -26.99 46.64 -69.33
N GLY A 153 -27.05 45.43 -68.79
CA GLY A 153 -27.42 44.21 -69.51
C GLY A 153 -28.65 43.52 -68.95
N ARG A 154 -29.80 43.77 -69.60
CA ARG A 154 -30.96 42.89 -69.83
C ARG A 154 -31.54 42.08 -68.66
N ALA A 155 -32.74 42.49 -68.24
CA ALA A 155 -33.74 41.62 -67.62
C ALA A 155 -34.06 40.43 -68.53
N ALA A 156 -33.95 39.21 -68.00
CA ALA A 156 -34.47 38.01 -68.63
C ALA A 156 -35.90 37.71 -68.13
N PRO A 157 -36.77 37.13 -68.97
CA PRO A 157 -38.21 37.08 -68.77
C PRO A 157 -38.65 35.94 -67.85
N GLY A 158 -39.81 36.11 -67.24
CA GLY A 158 -40.34 35.24 -66.21
C GLY A 158 -40.61 33.79 -66.65
N ASN A 159 -40.27 32.86 -65.77
CA ASN A 159 -40.92 31.56 -65.70
C ASN A 159 -42.10 31.65 -64.74
N ARG A 160 -43.27 31.98 -65.28
CA ARG A 160 -44.56 31.56 -64.71
C ARG A 160 -44.78 30.10 -65.13
N THR A 161 -44.30 29.17 -64.32
CA THR A 161 -44.88 27.82 -64.27
C THR A 161 -46.08 27.88 -63.33
N LEU A 162 -47.28 27.91 -63.94
CA LEU A 162 -48.55 27.64 -63.29
C LEU A 162 -48.59 26.14 -62.94
N SER A 163 -48.76 25.81 -61.66
CA SER A 163 -48.84 24.47 -61.08
C SER A 163 -50.00 23.64 -61.66
N PRO A 164 -49.86 22.31 -61.68
CA PRO A 164 -50.85 21.49 -60.99
C PRO A 164 -50.19 20.35 -60.17
N GLY A 165 -50.53 20.28 -58.88
CA GLY A 165 -50.20 19.13 -58.03
C GLY A 165 -49.23 19.37 -56.87
N ALA A 166 -49.21 20.57 -56.28
CA ALA A 166 -48.77 20.69 -54.90
C ALA A 166 -49.86 20.09 -54.01
N GLN A 167 -49.85 18.77 -53.82
CA GLN A 167 -50.54 18.16 -52.69
C GLN A 167 -49.98 18.82 -51.44
N ALA A 168 -50.77 19.69 -50.82
CA ALA A 168 -50.51 20.11 -49.46
C ALA A 168 -50.38 18.83 -48.62
N PRO A 169 -49.30 18.67 -47.83
CA PRO A 169 -49.16 17.50 -46.97
C PRO A 169 -50.42 17.43 -46.11
N ILE A 170 -51.17 16.34 -46.27
CA ILE A 170 -52.34 16.06 -45.45
C ILE A 170 -51.84 16.03 -44.01
N PRO A 171 -52.36 16.85 -43.10
CA PRO A 171 -51.98 16.77 -41.70
C PRO A 171 -52.38 15.38 -41.21
N VAL A 172 -51.40 14.51 -41.02
CA VAL A 172 -51.61 13.24 -40.31
C VAL A 172 -51.72 13.63 -38.84
N GLU A 173 -52.93 13.94 -38.42
CA GLU A 173 -53.26 14.06 -37.00
C GLU A 173 -53.19 12.63 -36.44
N VAL A 174 -52.04 12.31 -35.84
CA VAL A 174 -51.85 11.05 -35.13
C VAL A 174 -52.76 11.10 -33.91
N HIS A 175 -53.98 10.59 -34.05
CA HIS A 175 -54.80 10.19 -32.92
C HIS A 175 -54.02 9.09 -32.20
N GLN A 176 -53.18 9.47 -31.23
CA GLN A 176 -52.70 8.54 -30.24
C GLN A 176 -53.98 7.97 -29.60
N PRO A 177 -54.23 6.65 -29.67
CA PRO A 177 -55.34 6.05 -28.94
C PRO A 177 -55.25 6.57 -27.51
N GLU A 178 -56.33 7.09 -26.94
CA GLU A 178 -56.36 7.51 -25.54
C GLU A 178 -55.76 6.35 -24.74
N ALA A 179 -54.58 6.57 -24.17
CA ALA A 179 -53.84 5.49 -23.52
C ALA A 179 -54.76 4.91 -22.46
N SER A 180 -55.08 3.62 -22.58
CA SER A 180 -55.97 2.99 -21.61
C SER A 180 -55.35 3.21 -20.21
N PRO A 181 -56.14 3.46 -19.16
CA PRO A 181 -55.61 3.64 -17.81
C PRO A 181 -54.67 2.49 -17.37
N LEU A 182 -54.85 1.30 -17.97
CA LEU A 182 -53.99 0.14 -17.81
C LEU A 182 -52.62 0.29 -18.52
N ASP A 183 -52.55 0.90 -19.70
CA ASP A 183 -51.29 1.14 -20.44
C ASP A 183 -50.43 2.19 -19.72
N ILE A 184 -51.06 3.19 -19.11
CA ILE A 184 -50.38 4.20 -18.28
C ILE A 184 -49.85 3.53 -17.01
N LEU A 185 -50.64 2.66 -16.38
CA LEU A 185 -50.22 1.91 -15.19
C LEU A 185 -49.03 1.00 -15.52
N GLU A 186 -49.07 0.26 -16.63
CA GLU A 186 -47.98 -0.64 -17.03
C GLU A 186 -46.69 0.14 -17.35
N ARG A 187 -46.79 1.27 -18.06
CA ARG A 187 -45.64 2.13 -18.39
C ARG A 187 -44.98 2.78 -17.17
N VAL A 188 -45.73 3.05 -16.11
CA VAL A 188 -45.20 3.66 -14.88
C VAL A 188 -44.74 2.61 -13.87
N VAL A 189 -45.46 1.50 -13.72
CA VAL A 189 -45.18 0.47 -12.71
C VAL A 189 -44.05 -0.47 -13.13
N SER A 190 -43.96 -0.83 -14.43
CA SER A 190 -42.97 -1.78 -14.93
C SER A 190 -41.51 -1.34 -14.67
N PRO A 191 -41.09 -0.08 -14.92
CA PRO A 191 -39.72 0.36 -14.63
C PRO A 191 -39.40 0.47 -13.13
N LEU A 192 -40.41 0.60 -12.27
CA LEU A 192 -40.24 0.75 -10.82
C LEU A 192 -40.10 -0.60 -10.10
N LEU A 193 -40.72 -1.66 -10.63
CA LEU A 193 -40.79 -2.97 -9.96
C LEU A 193 -39.41 -3.58 -9.73
N GLY A 194 -38.53 -3.55 -10.72
CA GLY A 194 -37.18 -4.14 -10.64
C GLY A 194 -36.29 -3.52 -9.54
N PRO A 195 -36.13 -2.19 -9.49
CA PRO A 195 -35.40 -1.52 -8.41
C PRO A 195 -36.05 -1.72 -7.03
N LEU A 196 -37.38 -1.74 -6.94
CA LEU A 196 -38.12 -1.98 -5.69
C LEU A 196 -37.85 -3.37 -5.12
N GLU A 197 -37.85 -4.40 -5.96
CA GLU A 197 -37.52 -5.77 -5.56
C GLU A 197 -36.11 -5.84 -4.95
N LYS A 198 -35.11 -5.28 -5.65
CA LYS A 198 -33.73 -5.25 -5.16
C LYS A 198 -33.61 -4.49 -3.85
N CYS A 199 -34.25 -3.32 -3.73
CA CYS A 199 -34.26 -2.55 -2.50
C CYS A 199 -34.88 -3.34 -1.35
N PHE A 200 -36.01 -4.00 -1.58
CA PHE A 200 -36.69 -4.82 -0.58
C PHE A 200 -35.82 -5.97 -0.07
N ILE A 201 -35.13 -6.68 -0.98
CA ILE A 201 -34.16 -7.73 -0.60
C ILE A 201 -33.04 -7.12 0.24
N VAL A 202 -32.44 -6.00 -0.18
CA VAL A 202 -31.37 -5.33 0.57
C VAL A 202 -31.86 -4.92 1.97
N VAL A 203 -33.06 -4.35 2.11
CA VAL A 203 -33.66 -3.99 3.41
C VAL A 203 -33.72 -5.22 4.32
N ILE A 204 -34.35 -6.29 3.85
CA ILE A 204 -34.57 -7.50 4.65
C ILE A 204 -33.23 -8.11 5.05
N VAL A 205 -32.34 -8.34 4.09
CA VAL A 205 -31.03 -8.94 4.34
C VAL A 205 -30.21 -8.06 5.29
N SER A 206 -30.25 -6.72 5.15
CA SER A 206 -29.56 -5.80 6.07
C SER A 206 -30.10 -5.92 7.49
N ILE A 207 -31.42 -5.97 7.67
CA ILE A 207 -32.06 -6.15 8.98
C ILE A 207 -31.60 -7.47 9.61
N PHE A 208 -31.64 -8.58 8.86
CA PHE A 208 -31.20 -9.87 9.37
C PHE A 208 -29.71 -9.89 9.73
N ILE A 209 -28.85 -9.33 8.88
CA ILE A 209 -27.41 -9.23 9.14
C ILE A 209 -27.13 -8.39 10.39
N LEU A 210 -27.81 -7.25 10.56
CA LEU A 210 -27.65 -6.39 11.74
C LEU A 210 -28.20 -7.08 13.02
N LEU A 211 -29.34 -7.76 12.93
CA LEU A 211 -29.93 -8.49 14.05
C LEU A 211 -29.10 -9.71 14.46
N GLN A 212 -28.52 -10.45 13.51
CA GLN A 212 -27.73 -11.67 13.77
C GLN A 212 -26.23 -11.45 13.65
N ARG A 213 -25.75 -10.19 13.71
CA ARG A 213 -24.34 -9.84 13.49
C ARG A 213 -23.37 -10.68 14.33
N GLU A 214 -23.70 -10.88 15.60
CA GLU A 214 -22.90 -11.66 16.56
C GLU A 214 -22.91 -13.15 16.18
N ASP A 215 -24.09 -13.74 15.93
CA ASP A 215 -24.21 -15.14 15.53
C ASP A 215 -23.53 -15.44 14.19
N LEU A 216 -23.67 -14.54 13.20
CA LEU A 216 -23.02 -14.68 11.89
C LEU A 216 -21.51 -14.62 12.03
N ARG A 217 -21.00 -13.70 12.86
CA ARG A 217 -19.58 -13.63 13.18
C ARG A 217 -19.10 -14.93 13.84
N ASP A 218 -19.78 -15.43 14.86
CA ASP A 218 -19.38 -16.63 15.58
C ASP A 218 -19.38 -17.88 14.67
N ARG A 219 -20.35 -17.97 13.76
CA ARG A 219 -20.39 -19.03 12.73
C ARG A 219 -19.23 -18.93 11.75
N LEU A 220 -18.89 -17.73 11.31
CA LEU A 220 -17.73 -17.52 10.43
C LEU A 220 -16.42 -17.87 11.15
N ILE A 221 -16.26 -17.46 12.41
CA ILE A 221 -15.08 -17.83 13.22
C ILE A 221 -14.97 -19.35 13.32
N ARG A 222 -16.08 -20.06 13.56
CA ARG A 222 -16.07 -21.52 13.63
C ARG A 222 -15.73 -22.20 12.29
N LEU A 223 -16.08 -21.58 11.16
CA LEU A 223 -15.79 -22.12 9.83
C LEU A 223 -14.31 -21.95 9.44
N PHE A 224 -13.70 -20.82 9.83
CA PHE A 224 -12.33 -20.46 9.40
C PHE A 224 -11.25 -20.65 10.49
N GLY A 225 -11.62 -20.77 11.77
CA GLY A 225 -10.71 -20.75 12.92
C GLY A 225 -10.39 -22.11 13.54
N SER A 226 -9.94 -23.10 12.74
CA SER A 226 -9.72 -24.47 13.24
C SER A 226 -8.50 -24.65 14.17
N ASN A 227 -7.55 -23.71 14.20
CA ASN A 227 -6.29 -23.85 14.97
C ASN A 227 -6.11 -22.86 16.14
N ASP A 228 -6.76 -21.69 16.15
CA ASP A 228 -6.66 -20.71 17.25
C ASP A 228 -7.92 -19.82 17.32
N LEU A 229 -8.94 -20.31 18.02
CA LEU A 229 -10.24 -19.65 18.17
C LEU A 229 -10.12 -18.25 18.82
N HIS A 230 -9.25 -18.08 19.81
CA HIS A 230 -9.15 -16.79 20.52
C HIS A 230 -8.47 -15.72 19.65
N ARG A 231 -7.37 -16.06 18.96
CA ARG A 231 -6.71 -15.12 18.04
C ARG A 231 -7.58 -14.77 16.84
N THR A 232 -8.26 -15.77 16.25
CA THR A 232 -9.17 -15.54 15.10
C THR A 232 -10.36 -14.65 15.48
N THR A 233 -10.88 -14.81 16.69
CA THR A 233 -12.02 -14.02 17.21
C THR A 233 -11.65 -12.55 17.38
N VAL A 234 -10.52 -12.24 18.03
CA VAL A 234 -10.05 -10.86 18.25
C VAL A 234 -9.69 -10.20 16.91
N ALA A 235 -9.03 -10.95 16.02
CA ALA A 235 -8.67 -10.53 14.66
C ALA A 235 -9.89 -10.12 13.81
N MET A 236 -10.91 -10.98 13.71
CA MET A 236 -12.11 -10.69 12.90
C MET A 236 -12.93 -9.52 13.44
N ASP A 237 -12.94 -9.32 14.76
CA ASP A 237 -13.63 -8.17 15.35
C ASP A 237 -12.93 -6.85 15.04
N ASP A 238 -11.60 -6.86 15.09
CA ASP A 238 -10.80 -5.71 14.71
C ASP A 238 -10.97 -5.38 13.22
N ALA A 239 -10.97 -6.41 12.37
CA ALA A 239 -11.28 -6.31 10.95
C ALA A 239 -12.63 -5.62 10.68
N ALA A 240 -13.70 -6.10 11.31
CA ALA A 240 -15.04 -5.57 11.12
C ALA A 240 -15.17 -4.12 11.61
N ARG A 241 -14.51 -3.76 12.72
CA ARG A 241 -14.49 -2.38 13.24
C ARG A 241 -13.73 -1.43 12.31
N ARG A 242 -12.56 -1.85 11.80
CA ARG A 242 -11.77 -1.07 10.83
C ARG A 242 -12.57 -0.81 9.56
N LEU A 243 -13.21 -1.85 9.04
CA LEU A 243 -14.03 -1.77 7.84
C LEU A 243 -15.24 -0.83 8.01
N SER A 244 -15.95 -0.93 9.14
CA SER A 244 -17.04 -0.02 9.50
C SER A 244 -16.58 1.44 9.60
N ARG A 245 -15.44 1.70 10.26
CA ARG A 245 -14.87 3.05 10.36
C ARG A 245 -14.49 3.61 9.01
N TYR A 246 -13.87 2.80 8.15
CA TYR A 246 -13.50 3.20 6.79
C TYR A 246 -14.74 3.60 5.98
N PHE A 247 -15.78 2.76 5.92
CA PHE A 247 -16.98 3.07 5.15
C PHE A 247 -17.75 4.27 5.69
N LEU A 248 -17.80 4.44 7.02
CA LEU A 248 -18.39 5.63 7.61
C LEU A 248 -17.61 6.89 7.23
N SER A 249 -16.27 6.84 7.31
CA SER A 249 -15.40 7.95 6.94
C SER A 249 -15.55 8.32 5.46
N GLN A 250 -15.59 7.32 4.57
CA GLN A 250 -15.84 7.51 3.15
C GLN A 250 -17.20 8.15 2.89
N LEU A 251 -18.26 7.69 3.57
CA LEU A 251 -19.58 8.29 3.45
C LEU A 251 -19.59 9.74 3.92
N CYS A 252 -18.96 10.05 5.06
CA CYS A 252 -18.87 11.40 5.59
C CYS A 252 -18.09 12.34 4.67
N ILE A 253 -16.93 11.90 4.15
CA ILE A 253 -16.12 12.70 3.22
C ILE A 253 -16.89 12.92 1.91
N ASN A 254 -17.51 11.88 1.35
CA ASN A 254 -18.26 11.99 0.10
C ASN A 254 -19.50 12.88 0.26
N ALA A 255 -20.22 12.76 1.38
CA ALA A 255 -21.35 13.62 1.69
C ALA A 255 -20.91 15.08 1.90
N GLY A 256 -19.80 15.30 2.61
CA GLY A 256 -19.20 16.63 2.79
C GLY A 256 -18.77 17.26 1.47
N PHE A 257 -18.10 16.49 0.60
CA PHE A 257 -17.73 16.91 -0.75
C PHE A 257 -18.98 17.33 -1.55
N GLY A 258 -20.00 16.47 -1.60
CA GLY A 258 -21.27 16.77 -2.26
C GLY A 258 -21.93 18.04 -1.72
N ALA A 259 -21.95 18.23 -0.40
CA ALA A 259 -22.51 19.42 0.23
C ALA A 259 -21.74 20.71 -0.13
N VAL A 260 -20.41 20.67 -0.14
CA VAL A 260 -19.56 21.81 -0.54
C VAL A 260 -19.76 22.14 -2.02
N ILE A 261 -19.78 21.12 -2.89
CA ILE A 261 -20.07 21.30 -4.31
C ILE A 261 -21.47 21.91 -4.50
N GLY A 262 -22.49 21.38 -3.81
CA GLY A 262 -23.85 21.89 -3.86
C GLY A 262 -23.92 23.37 -3.46
N ALA A 263 -23.33 23.73 -2.34
CA ALA A 263 -23.27 25.11 -1.86
C ALA A 263 -22.53 26.02 -2.85
N GLY A 264 -21.38 25.57 -3.38
CA GLY A 264 -20.61 26.33 -4.37
C GLY A 264 -21.38 26.54 -5.67
N LEU A 265 -22.07 25.51 -6.17
CA LEU A 265 -22.91 25.62 -7.36
C LEU A 265 -24.12 26.54 -7.14
N MET A 266 -24.70 26.55 -5.94
CA MET A 266 -25.75 27.50 -5.58
C MET A 266 -25.22 28.95 -5.59
N LEU A 267 -24.00 29.18 -5.08
CA LEU A 267 -23.37 30.50 -5.10
C LEU A 267 -23.03 30.97 -6.53
N ILE A 268 -22.63 30.04 -7.40
CA ILE A 268 -22.39 30.31 -8.83
C ILE A 268 -23.72 30.54 -9.58
N GLY A 269 -24.84 30.08 -9.03
CA GLY A 269 -26.17 30.19 -9.63
C GLY A 269 -26.50 29.08 -10.63
N LEU A 270 -25.79 27.94 -10.59
CA LEU A 270 -26.01 26.84 -11.53
C LEU A 270 -27.37 26.18 -11.27
N PRO A 271 -28.21 25.99 -12.30
CA PRO A 271 -29.46 25.25 -12.15
C PRO A 271 -29.21 23.86 -11.60
N SER A 272 -30.15 23.40 -10.78
CA SER A 272 -30.12 22.05 -10.24
C SER A 272 -28.88 21.71 -9.40
N ALA A 273 -28.34 22.68 -8.65
CA ALA A 273 -27.19 22.49 -7.76
C ALA A 273 -27.32 21.25 -6.84
N TRP A 274 -28.50 20.96 -6.29
CA TRP A 274 -28.71 19.77 -5.46
C TRP A 274 -28.58 18.45 -6.22
N LEU A 275 -28.98 18.40 -7.49
CA LEU A 275 -28.76 17.20 -8.32
C LEU A 275 -27.27 16.92 -8.43
N TRP A 276 -26.50 17.95 -8.77
CA TRP A 276 -25.06 17.85 -8.93
C TRP A 276 -24.34 17.58 -7.60
N ALA A 277 -24.83 18.11 -6.49
CA ALA A 277 -24.35 17.82 -5.14
C ALA A 277 -24.47 16.32 -4.81
N ILE A 278 -25.65 15.75 -5.02
CA ILE A 278 -25.92 14.32 -4.76
C ILE A 278 -25.10 13.45 -5.72
N PHE A 279 -25.06 13.82 -7.00
CA PHE A 279 -24.30 13.10 -8.02
C PHE A 279 -22.79 13.12 -7.73
N ALA A 280 -22.26 14.26 -7.28
CA ALA A 280 -20.87 14.41 -6.86
C ALA A 280 -20.53 13.53 -5.65
N GLY A 281 -21.40 13.51 -4.63
CA GLY A 281 -21.21 12.62 -3.49
C GLY A 281 -21.29 11.14 -3.87
N LEU A 282 -22.22 10.75 -4.74
CA LEU A 282 -22.43 9.36 -5.15
C LEU A 282 -21.30 8.86 -6.06
N LEU A 283 -20.92 9.62 -7.09
CA LEU A 283 -19.87 9.22 -8.00
C LEU A 283 -18.49 9.19 -7.35
N ARG A 284 -18.26 9.92 -6.25
CA ARG A 284 -17.00 9.85 -5.50
C ARG A 284 -16.74 8.49 -4.84
N PHE A 285 -17.73 7.59 -4.78
CA PHE A 285 -17.46 6.18 -4.44
C PHE A 285 -16.65 5.46 -5.52
N VAL A 286 -16.62 5.97 -6.75
CA VAL A 286 -15.78 5.45 -7.84
C VAL A 286 -14.34 5.95 -7.65
N PRO A 287 -13.35 5.06 -7.48
CA PRO A 287 -11.97 5.45 -7.22
C PRO A 287 -11.33 6.17 -8.43
N TYR A 288 -10.46 7.15 -8.15
CA TYR A 288 -9.69 7.98 -9.08
C TYR A 288 -10.46 8.86 -10.07
N VAL A 289 -11.65 8.41 -10.51
CA VAL A 289 -12.39 9.02 -11.62
C VAL A 289 -13.71 9.64 -11.13
N GLY A 290 -14.16 9.32 -9.91
CA GLY A 290 -15.46 9.75 -9.40
C GLY A 290 -15.70 11.26 -9.42
N SER A 291 -14.74 12.05 -8.94
CA SER A 291 -14.81 13.51 -8.90
C SER A 291 -14.83 14.14 -10.29
N THR A 292 -13.95 13.66 -11.17
CA THR A 292 -13.83 14.17 -12.55
C THR A 292 -15.07 13.83 -13.37
N LEU A 293 -15.56 12.59 -13.27
CA LEU A 293 -16.80 12.16 -13.92
C LEU A 293 -18.01 12.97 -13.43
N ALA A 294 -18.07 13.26 -12.12
CA ALA A 294 -19.12 14.10 -11.55
C ALA A 294 -19.06 15.54 -12.04
N ALA A 295 -17.88 16.07 -12.37
CA ALA A 295 -17.70 17.44 -12.85
C ALA A 295 -18.14 17.62 -14.30
N VAL A 296 -18.06 16.59 -15.15
CA VAL A 296 -18.31 16.69 -16.60
C VAL A 296 -19.66 17.32 -16.92
N LEU A 297 -20.74 16.76 -16.37
CA LEU A 297 -22.10 17.20 -16.69
C LEU A 297 -22.45 18.60 -16.12
N PRO A 298 -22.15 18.94 -14.85
CA PRO A 298 -22.33 20.29 -14.34
C PRO A 298 -21.52 21.34 -15.11
N VAL A 299 -20.26 21.05 -15.46
CA VAL A 299 -19.42 21.99 -16.24
C VAL A 299 -19.99 22.18 -17.65
N ALA A 300 -20.43 21.11 -18.30
CA ALA A 300 -21.10 21.18 -19.59
C ALA A 300 -22.41 21.98 -19.52
N LEU A 301 -23.22 21.76 -18.46
CA LEU A 301 -24.45 22.53 -18.23
C LEU A 301 -24.13 24.01 -17.97
N ALA A 302 -23.12 24.32 -17.18
CA ALA A 302 -22.68 25.70 -16.92
C ALA A 302 -22.29 26.42 -18.23
N ALA A 303 -21.65 25.70 -19.16
CA ALA A 303 -21.36 26.21 -20.48
C ALA A 303 -22.61 26.39 -21.36
N ALA A 304 -23.67 25.61 -21.14
CA ALA A 304 -24.93 25.71 -21.88
C ALA A 304 -25.87 26.78 -21.33
N VAL A 305 -25.82 27.07 -20.03
CA VAL A 305 -26.73 27.99 -19.35
C VAL A 305 -26.27 29.44 -19.46
N ASP A 306 -24.99 29.71 -19.15
CA ASP A 306 -24.44 31.07 -19.18
C ASP A 306 -24.06 31.45 -20.62
N PRO A 307 -24.52 32.59 -21.17
CA PRO A 307 -24.01 33.12 -22.44
C PRO A 307 -22.50 33.38 -22.40
N GLY A 308 -21.94 33.69 -21.23
CA GLY A 308 -20.51 33.82 -20.99
C GLY A 308 -19.78 32.51 -20.72
N TRP A 309 -18.47 32.58 -20.49
CA TRP A 309 -17.65 31.43 -20.06
C TRP A 309 -17.41 31.41 -18.54
N SER A 310 -17.81 32.47 -17.83
CA SER A 310 -17.59 32.65 -16.40
C SER A 310 -18.12 31.49 -15.57
N MET A 311 -19.38 31.09 -15.80
CA MET A 311 -20.01 30.04 -15.03
C MET A 311 -19.31 28.70 -15.22
N MET A 312 -18.88 28.38 -16.44
CA MET A 312 -18.12 27.16 -16.75
C MET A 312 -16.77 27.16 -16.02
N VAL A 313 -16.02 28.27 -16.06
CA VAL A 313 -14.70 28.37 -15.43
C VAL A 313 -14.82 28.25 -13.92
N TRP A 314 -15.73 28.98 -13.28
CA TRP A 314 -15.93 28.89 -11.83
C TRP A 314 -16.45 27.52 -11.39
N THR A 315 -17.31 26.89 -12.18
CA THR A 315 -17.77 25.52 -11.91
C THR A 315 -16.62 24.54 -11.99
N GLY A 316 -15.79 24.59 -13.03
CA GLY A 316 -14.59 23.75 -13.15
C GLY A 316 -13.60 24.00 -12.03
N ALA A 317 -13.32 25.27 -11.70
CA ALA A 317 -12.44 25.66 -10.61
C ALA A 317 -12.94 25.17 -9.24
N LEU A 318 -14.25 25.20 -9.00
CA LEU A 318 -14.86 24.66 -7.79
C LEU A 318 -14.59 23.16 -7.65
N PHE A 319 -14.87 22.36 -8.69
CA PHE A 319 -14.63 20.91 -8.65
C PHE A 319 -13.15 20.59 -8.47
N ILE A 320 -12.26 21.23 -9.25
CA ILE A 320 -10.81 20.99 -9.16
C ILE A 320 -10.28 21.41 -7.78
N GLY A 321 -10.64 22.61 -7.30
CA GLY A 321 -10.21 23.12 -6.02
C GLY A 321 -10.67 22.24 -4.86
N CYS A 322 -11.95 21.84 -4.86
CA CYS A 322 -12.46 20.91 -3.86
C CYS A 322 -11.77 19.54 -3.93
N ASP A 323 -11.56 18.99 -5.12
CA ASP A 323 -10.92 17.68 -5.26
C ASP A 323 -9.47 17.69 -4.78
N LEU A 324 -8.71 18.75 -5.06
CA LEU A 324 -7.36 18.95 -4.55
C LEU A 324 -7.34 19.08 -3.02
N ILE A 325 -8.24 19.88 -2.44
CA ILE A 325 -8.31 20.06 -0.99
C ILE A 325 -8.66 18.73 -0.30
N VAL A 326 -9.69 18.03 -0.80
CA VAL A 326 -10.11 16.76 -0.20
C VAL A 326 -9.04 15.69 -0.38
N GLY A 327 -8.53 15.50 -1.61
CA GLY A 327 -7.58 14.44 -1.91
C GLY A 327 -6.18 14.63 -1.31
N GLN A 328 -5.69 15.86 -1.19
CA GLN A 328 -4.32 16.13 -0.70
C GLN A 328 -4.25 16.48 0.79
N PHE A 329 -5.36 16.93 1.40
CA PHE A 329 -5.37 17.33 2.81
C PHE A 329 -6.34 16.50 3.64
N ILE A 330 -7.61 16.39 3.26
CA ILE A 330 -8.63 15.73 4.11
C ILE A 330 -8.44 14.22 4.14
N GLU A 331 -8.27 13.58 2.99
CA GLU A 331 -8.13 12.12 2.90
C GLU A 331 -6.91 11.59 3.66
N PRO A 332 -5.69 12.18 3.52
CA PRO A 332 -4.54 11.75 4.33
C PRO A 332 -4.75 11.93 5.84
N LEU A 333 -5.46 13.00 6.26
CA LEU A 333 -5.76 13.23 7.67
C LEU A 333 -6.76 12.22 8.24
N VAL A 334 -7.72 11.76 7.44
CA VAL A 334 -8.76 10.83 7.89
C VAL A 334 -8.32 9.37 7.79
N TYR A 335 -7.60 9.01 6.72
CA TYR A 335 -7.17 7.63 6.48
C TYR A 335 -5.77 7.31 7.03
N GLY A 336 -4.95 8.32 7.32
CA GLY A 336 -3.55 8.12 7.70
C GLY A 336 -2.68 7.74 6.49
N HIS A 337 -1.53 7.10 6.76
CA HIS A 337 -0.52 6.82 5.73
C HIS A 337 -0.94 5.79 4.66
N SER A 338 -2.02 5.03 4.86
CA SER A 338 -2.58 4.18 3.80
C SER A 338 -3.96 3.60 4.12
N THR A 339 -4.77 3.38 3.09
CA THR A 339 -6.09 2.74 3.17
C THR A 339 -6.02 1.20 3.26
N GLY A 340 -4.83 0.61 3.32
CA GLY A 340 -4.65 -0.85 3.30
C GLY A 340 -4.58 -1.48 1.91
N LEU A 341 -4.65 -0.67 0.83
CA LEU A 341 -4.72 -1.14 -0.56
C LEU A 341 -3.66 -0.46 -1.42
N SER A 342 -2.99 -1.23 -2.27
CA SER A 342 -2.08 -0.66 -3.27
C SER A 342 -2.87 0.11 -4.34
N PRO A 343 -2.38 1.28 -4.81
CA PRO A 343 -3.05 2.04 -5.86
C PRO A 343 -3.30 1.25 -7.15
N VAL A 344 -2.35 0.39 -7.53
CA VAL A 344 -2.46 -0.47 -8.70
C VAL A 344 -3.60 -1.46 -8.52
N SER A 345 -3.73 -2.02 -7.31
CA SER A 345 -4.76 -2.98 -6.95
C SER A 345 -6.16 -2.36 -7.01
N VAL A 346 -6.31 -1.09 -6.63
CA VAL A 346 -7.59 -0.36 -6.76
C VAL A 346 -8.00 -0.20 -8.22
N VAL A 347 -7.05 0.10 -9.13
CA VAL A 347 -7.32 0.20 -10.57
C VAL A 347 -7.70 -1.16 -11.17
N ILE A 348 -6.93 -2.21 -10.88
CA ILE A 348 -7.21 -3.57 -11.37
C ILE A 348 -8.56 -4.05 -10.85
N ALA A 349 -8.85 -3.82 -9.56
CA ALA A 349 -10.13 -4.13 -8.98
C ALA A 349 -11.27 -3.38 -9.68
N ALA A 350 -11.11 -2.08 -9.96
CA ALA A 350 -12.14 -1.30 -10.65
C ALA A 350 -12.47 -1.92 -12.03
N ILE A 351 -11.46 -2.33 -12.79
CA ILE A 351 -11.65 -3.00 -14.08
C ILE A 351 -12.35 -4.36 -13.89
N PHE A 352 -11.86 -5.17 -12.95
CA PHE A 352 -12.39 -6.52 -12.68
C PHE A 352 -13.85 -6.49 -12.23
N TRP A 353 -14.19 -5.67 -11.22
CA TRP A 353 -15.54 -5.59 -10.69
C TRP A 353 -16.51 -4.94 -11.67
N THR A 354 -16.04 -3.98 -12.50
CA THR A 354 -16.87 -3.42 -13.58
C THR A 354 -17.20 -4.48 -14.63
N TRP A 355 -16.24 -5.32 -14.99
CA TRP A 355 -16.49 -6.44 -15.90
C TRP A 355 -17.44 -7.47 -15.30
N LEU A 356 -17.34 -7.74 -13.99
CA LEU A 356 -18.15 -8.76 -13.31
C LEU A 356 -19.60 -8.31 -13.08
N TRP A 357 -19.81 -7.12 -12.51
CA TRP A 357 -21.13 -6.63 -12.04
C TRP A 357 -21.52 -5.26 -12.62
N GLY A 358 -20.85 -4.79 -13.67
CA GLY A 358 -21.18 -3.55 -14.36
C GLY A 358 -20.97 -2.29 -13.49
N PRO A 359 -21.83 -1.24 -13.65
CA PRO A 359 -21.69 -0.01 -12.88
C PRO A 359 -21.79 -0.19 -11.37
N VAL A 360 -22.56 -1.18 -10.90
CA VAL A 360 -22.66 -1.49 -9.47
C VAL A 360 -21.33 -2.05 -8.97
N GLY A 361 -20.70 -2.96 -9.72
CA GLY A 361 -19.37 -3.46 -9.41
C GLY A 361 -18.31 -2.37 -9.37
N LEU A 362 -18.36 -1.38 -10.26
CA LEU A 362 -17.46 -0.24 -10.23
C LEU A 362 -17.54 0.56 -8.92
N ILE A 363 -18.77 0.88 -8.48
CA ILE A 363 -19.02 1.59 -7.21
C ILE A 363 -18.59 0.74 -6.01
N LEU A 364 -18.77 -0.58 -6.10
CA LEU A 364 -18.42 -1.52 -5.03
C LEU A 364 -16.97 -2.02 -5.09
N SER A 365 -16.17 -1.57 -6.04
CA SER A 365 -14.85 -2.14 -6.30
C SER A 365 -13.91 -2.00 -5.09
N THR A 366 -13.70 -0.75 -4.63
CA THR A 366 -12.87 -0.46 -3.46
C THR A 366 -13.37 -1.14 -2.18
N PRO A 367 -14.67 -1.04 -1.80
CA PRO A 367 -15.15 -1.68 -0.59
C PRO A 367 -15.01 -3.21 -0.61
N LEU A 368 -15.30 -3.86 -1.73
CA LEU A 368 -15.16 -5.31 -1.86
C LEU A 368 -13.70 -5.76 -1.80
N THR A 369 -12.82 -5.03 -2.48
CA THR A 369 -11.39 -5.34 -2.53
C THR A 369 -10.77 -5.18 -1.14
N LEU A 370 -11.18 -4.14 -0.40
CA LEU A 370 -10.76 -3.95 0.98
C LEU A 370 -11.23 -5.12 1.87
N CYS A 371 -12.48 -5.56 1.74
CA CYS A 371 -12.97 -6.75 2.46
C CYS A 371 -12.13 -7.99 2.16
N LEU A 372 -11.80 -8.24 0.89
CA LEU A 372 -10.99 -9.38 0.46
C LEU A 372 -9.57 -9.33 1.03
N VAL A 373 -8.91 -8.17 0.96
CA VAL A 373 -7.57 -7.95 1.52
C VAL A 373 -7.57 -8.14 3.02
N ILE A 374 -8.53 -7.55 3.72
CA ILE A 374 -8.65 -7.68 5.17
C ILE A 374 -8.87 -9.14 5.56
N VAL A 375 -9.71 -9.90 4.85
CA VAL A 375 -9.87 -11.34 5.11
C VAL A 375 -8.56 -12.09 4.87
N GLY A 376 -7.82 -11.75 3.80
CA GLY A 376 -6.50 -12.32 3.51
C GLY A 376 -5.48 -12.12 4.65
N ARG A 377 -5.54 -10.99 5.37
CA ARG A 377 -4.67 -10.72 6.53
C ARG A 377 -4.87 -11.67 7.71
N TYR A 378 -6.03 -12.31 7.81
CA TYR A 378 -6.40 -13.12 8.97
C TYR A 378 -6.61 -14.60 8.66
N VAL A 379 -6.73 -14.96 7.37
CA VAL A 379 -6.89 -16.35 6.92
C VAL A 379 -5.65 -16.74 6.14
N GLU A 380 -4.79 -17.59 6.72
CA GLU A 380 -3.51 -18.02 6.13
C GLU A 380 -3.63 -18.50 4.67
N ARG A 381 -4.72 -19.21 4.34
CA ARG A 381 -4.98 -19.71 2.98
C ARG A 381 -5.27 -18.61 1.96
N LEU A 382 -5.64 -17.42 2.41
CA LEU A 382 -6.01 -16.27 1.60
C LEU A 382 -4.97 -15.14 1.73
N GLU A 383 -3.83 -15.37 2.38
CA GLU A 383 -2.76 -14.38 2.58
C GLU A 383 -2.27 -13.80 1.25
N PHE A 384 -2.30 -14.59 0.17
CA PHE A 384 -1.97 -14.12 -1.17
C PHE A 384 -2.79 -12.91 -1.62
N LEU A 385 -4.03 -12.72 -1.13
CA LEU A 385 -4.85 -11.55 -1.42
C LEU A 385 -4.28 -10.29 -0.77
N ASP A 386 -3.77 -10.38 0.46
CA ASP A 386 -3.09 -9.25 1.11
C ASP A 386 -1.77 -8.93 0.41
N VAL A 387 -1.00 -9.95 0.01
CA VAL A 387 0.27 -9.75 -0.71
C VAL A 387 0.04 -9.12 -2.09
N MET A 388 -0.97 -9.58 -2.85
CA MET A 388 -1.22 -9.07 -4.19
C MET A 388 -1.95 -7.72 -4.21
N LEU A 389 -2.93 -7.54 -3.33
CA LEU A 389 -3.85 -6.40 -3.40
C LEU A 389 -3.61 -5.35 -2.31
N GLY A 390 -2.92 -5.74 -1.23
CA GLY A 390 -2.58 -4.86 -0.12
C GLY A 390 -1.50 -3.84 -0.47
N ASP A 391 -1.27 -2.95 0.47
CA ASP A 391 -0.28 -1.87 0.46
C ASP A 391 1.01 -2.22 1.21
N ARG A 392 1.08 -3.42 1.80
CA ARG A 392 2.26 -3.88 2.51
C ARG A 392 3.42 -4.10 1.53
N PRO A 393 4.66 -3.77 1.90
CA PRO A 393 5.81 -4.09 1.07
C PRO A 393 5.81 -5.60 0.80
N ALA A 394 5.95 -5.98 -0.48
CA ALA A 394 5.82 -7.36 -0.93
C ALA A 394 6.87 -8.31 -0.31
N LEU A 395 7.97 -7.74 0.19
CA LEU A 395 9.05 -8.43 0.88
C LEU A 395 9.31 -7.73 2.21
N THR A 396 9.61 -8.51 3.24
CA THR A 396 10.05 -7.98 4.53
C THR A 396 11.38 -7.23 4.38
N PRO A 397 11.75 -6.32 5.30
CA PRO A 397 13.06 -5.66 5.28
C PRO A 397 14.23 -6.65 5.18
N VAL A 398 14.12 -7.78 5.87
CA VAL A 398 15.09 -8.89 5.86
C VAL A 398 15.23 -9.51 4.47
N GLU A 399 14.10 -9.83 3.82
CA GLU A 399 14.08 -10.43 2.48
C GLU A 399 14.56 -9.44 1.40
N ASN A 400 14.17 -8.17 1.49
CA ASN A 400 14.66 -7.12 0.60
C ASN A 400 16.17 -6.95 0.71
N PHE A 401 16.69 -6.88 1.94
CA PHE A 401 18.12 -6.84 2.19
C PHE A 401 18.82 -8.06 1.57
N TYR A 402 18.31 -9.26 1.84
CA TYR A 402 18.88 -10.49 1.30
C TYR A 402 18.88 -10.53 -0.23
N GLN A 403 17.78 -10.14 -0.88
CA GLN A 403 17.70 -10.10 -2.34
C GLN A 403 18.71 -9.13 -2.97
N ARG A 404 18.93 -7.96 -2.36
CA ARG A 404 19.93 -6.98 -2.82
C ARG A 404 21.35 -7.48 -2.65
N MET A 405 21.64 -8.15 -1.54
CA MET A 405 22.94 -8.81 -1.34
C MET A 405 23.17 -9.93 -2.38
N LEU A 406 22.14 -10.70 -2.73
CA LEU A 406 22.21 -11.70 -3.80
C LEU A 406 22.40 -11.08 -5.19
N ALA A 407 21.78 -9.92 -5.44
CA ALA A 407 21.95 -9.16 -6.68
C ALA A 407 23.35 -8.53 -6.78
N GLY A 408 24.01 -8.30 -5.63
CA GLY A 408 25.29 -7.61 -5.55
C GLY A 408 25.15 -6.10 -5.71
N ASP A 409 24.04 -5.54 -5.21
CA ASP A 409 23.69 -4.12 -5.30
C ASP A 409 23.73 -3.49 -3.88
N PRO A 410 24.90 -3.04 -3.40
CA PRO A 410 25.04 -2.43 -2.08
C PRO A 410 24.40 -1.04 -2.02
N ASP A 411 24.37 -0.29 -3.12
CA ASP A 411 23.82 1.06 -3.20
C ASP A 411 22.30 1.04 -2.88
N GLU A 412 21.55 0.12 -3.51
CA GLU A 412 20.12 -0.02 -3.23
C GLU A 412 19.85 -0.55 -1.80
N ALA A 413 20.78 -1.33 -1.25
CA ALA A 413 20.70 -1.77 0.14
C ALA A 413 20.97 -0.62 1.12
N GLN A 414 21.87 0.30 0.77
CA GLN A 414 22.14 1.52 1.53
C GLN A 414 20.92 2.44 1.52
N ASP A 415 20.32 2.71 0.35
CA ASP A 415 19.11 3.53 0.25
C ASP A 415 17.99 3.01 1.18
N GLN A 416 17.81 1.70 1.23
CA GLN A 416 16.84 1.06 2.12
C GLN A 416 17.24 1.18 3.60
N ALA A 417 18.54 1.03 3.90
CA ALA A 417 19.07 1.20 5.25
C ALA A 417 18.81 2.62 5.75
N GLU A 418 19.06 3.65 4.93
CA GLU A 418 18.83 5.06 5.28
C GLU A 418 17.36 5.36 5.62
N ILE A 419 16.41 4.69 4.96
CA ILE A 419 14.98 4.81 5.31
C ILE A 419 14.72 4.23 6.69
N LEU A 420 15.23 3.03 7.00
CA LEU A 420 15.00 2.36 8.28
C LEU A 420 15.74 3.02 9.45
N LEU A 421 16.92 3.60 9.18
CA LEU A 421 17.74 4.31 10.16
C LEU A 421 17.15 5.67 10.57
N LYS A 422 16.10 6.16 9.91
CA LYS A 422 15.32 7.32 10.39
C LYS A 422 14.52 7.00 11.65
N GLU A 423 14.15 5.74 11.84
CA GLU A 423 13.30 5.28 12.94
C GLU A 423 14.03 4.37 13.93
N HIS A 424 15.10 3.72 13.49
CA HIS A 424 15.85 2.74 14.27
C HIS A 424 17.33 3.12 14.41
N SER A 425 17.96 2.72 15.52
CA SER A 425 19.41 2.76 15.70
C SER A 425 20.14 1.81 14.75
N LEU A 426 21.45 2.02 14.56
CA LEU A 426 22.27 1.23 13.65
C LEU A 426 22.43 -0.22 14.15
N SER A 427 22.61 -0.41 15.46
CA SER A 427 22.57 -1.76 16.06
C SER A 427 21.24 -2.46 15.86
N SER A 428 20.12 -1.74 16.03
CA SER A 428 18.78 -2.28 15.77
C SER A 428 18.59 -2.71 14.31
N TYR A 429 19.05 -1.91 13.36
CA TYR A 429 19.01 -2.27 11.94
C TYR A 429 19.85 -3.51 11.65
N TYR A 430 21.09 -3.57 12.16
CA TYR A 430 21.92 -4.75 11.96
C TYR A 430 21.35 -6.01 12.58
N ASP A 431 20.85 -5.94 13.82
CA ASP A 431 20.31 -7.10 14.53
C ASP A 431 19.01 -7.61 13.90
N ASN A 432 18.09 -6.73 13.53
CA ASN A 432 16.76 -7.13 13.07
C ASN A 432 16.65 -7.35 11.56
N VAL A 433 17.56 -6.79 10.76
CA VAL A 433 17.49 -6.86 9.29
C VAL A 433 18.70 -7.59 8.71
N VAL A 434 19.91 -7.09 8.98
CA VAL A 434 21.11 -7.57 8.30
C VAL A 434 21.52 -8.95 8.77
N VAL A 435 21.61 -9.17 10.09
CA VAL A 435 21.96 -10.47 10.68
C VAL A 435 20.97 -11.55 10.25
N GLU A 436 19.67 -11.27 10.29
CA GLU A 436 18.65 -12.23 9.84
C GLU A 436 18.70 -12.47 8.32
N GLY A 437 19.02 -11.46 7.52
CA GLY A 437 19.19 -11.62 6.07
C GLY A 437 20.44 -12.44 5.71
N LEU A 438 21.54 -12.24 6.43
CA LEU A 438 22.75 -13.06 6.29
C LEU A 438 22.50 -14.51 6.72
N ARG A 439 21.54 -14.77 7.61
CA ARG A 439 21.14 -16.13 8.02
C ARG A 439 20.32 -16.83 6.96
N LEU A 440 19.44 -16.10 6.26
CA LEU A 440 18.80 -16.62 5.03
C LEU A 440 19.87 -17.04 4.01
N ALA A 441 20.88 -16.19 3.81
CA ALA A 441 22.02 -16.49 2.92
C ALA A 441 22.83 -17.71 3.39
N ALA A 442 23.15 -17.81 4.69
CA ALA A 442 23.87 -18.94 5.27
C ALA A 442 23.10 -20.25 5.12
N SER A 443 21.78 -20.22 5.34
CA SER A 443 20.88 -21.37 5.17
C SER A 443 20.83 -21.84 3.71
N ASP A 444 20.76 -20.91 2.75
CA ASP A 444 20.83 -21.22 1.32
C ASP A 444 22.21 -21.77 0.89
N LEU A 445 23.29 -21.21 1.44
CA LEU A 445 24.63 -21.74 1.23
C LEU A 445 24.77 -23.18 1.76
N ALA A 446 24.21 -23.46 2.95
CA ALA A 446 24.21 -24.80 3.53
C ALA A 446 23.39 -25.81 2.69
N ARG A 447 22.35 -25.34 1.97
CA ARG A 447 21.59 -26.13 0.99
C ARG A 447 22.31 -26.31 -0.35
N GLY A 448 23.43 -25.61 -0.58
CA GLY A 448 24.18 -25.65 -1.83
C GLY A 448 23.51 -24.91 -2.99
N THR A 449 22.56 -24.00 -2.72
CA THR A 449 21.88 -23.21 -3.76
C THR A 449 22.70 -22.00 -4.21
N ILE A 450 23.63 -21.53 -3.37
CA ILE A 450 24.53 -20.40 -3.64
C ILE A 450 25.91 -20.94 -4.05
N GLY A 451 26.35 -20.62 -5.27
CA GLY A 451 27.70 -20.91 -5.75
C GLY A 451 28.77 -19.92 -5.22
N PRO A 452 30.07 -20.24 -5.37
CA PRO A 452 31.17 -19.43 -4.83
C PRO A 452 31.20 -18.00 -5.39
N GLU A 453 30.93 -17.82 -6.69
CA GLU A 453 30.87 -16.48 -7.30
C GLU A 453 29.80 -15.57 -6.69
N ARG A 454 28.66 -16.15 -6.29
CA ARG A 454 27.57 -15.38 -5.68
C ARG A 454 27.87 -15.09 -4.21
N LEU A 455 28.57 -15.98 -3.52
CA LEU A 455 29.07 -15.73 -2.17
C LEU A 455 30.09 -14.57 -2.16
N ASP A 456 31.00 -14.52 -3.12
CA ASP A 456 31.97 -13.42 -3.26
C ASP A 456 31.26 -12.07 -3.49
N LYS A 457 30.18 -12.07 -4.28
CA LYS A 457 29.33 -10.88 -4.47
C LYS A 457 28.69 -10.43 -3.16
N ILE A 458 28.11 -11.35 -2.39
CA ILE A 458 27.51 -11.03 -1.08
C ILE A 458 28.58 -10.42 -0.15
N HIS A 459 29.79 -11.01 -0.10
CA HIS A 459 30.88 -10.49 0.72
C HIS A 459 31.30 -9.08 0.31
N SER A 460 31.47 -8.84 -1.00
CA SER A 460 31.85 -7.53 -1.51
C SER A 460 30.78 -6.48 -1.22
N ALA A 461 29.50 -6.80 -1.49
CA ALA A 461 28.38 -5.89 -1.25
C ALA A 461 28.23 -5.57 0.25
N MET A 462 28.37 -6.58 1.11
CA MET A 462 28.29 -6.40 2.56
C MET A 462 29.43 -5.53 3.09
N ARG A 463 30.67 -5.72 2.59
CA ARG A 463 31.80 -4.88 2.98
C ARG A 463 31.58 -3.42 2.58
N THR A 464 31.14 -3.17 1.35
CA THR A 464 30.78 -1.82 0.87
C THR A 464 29.71 -1.19 1.76
N LEU A 465 28.62 -1.91 2.05
CA LEU A 465 27.53 -1.41 2.89
C LEU A 465 28.00 -1.06 4.32
N VAL A 466 28.84 -1.89 4.96
CA VAL A 466 29.40 -1.56 6.28
C VAL A 466 30.34 -0.36 6.21
N GLU A 467 31.13 -0.22 5.15
CA GLU A 467 32.00 0.94 4.98
C GLU A 467 31.16 2.22 4.85
N GLU A 468 30.15 2.24 3.98
CA GLU A 468 29.28 3.41 3.70
C GLU A 468 28.42 3.82 4.90
N LEU A 469 27.74 2.88 5.55
CA LEU A 469 26.98 3.15 6.78
C LEU A 469 27.88 3.61 7.94
N GLY A 470 29.18 3.31 7.84
CA GLY A 470 30.18 3.70 8.82
C GLY A 470 30.41 5.20 8.82
N GLU A 471 30.49 5.78 7.62
CA GLU A 471 30.73 7.19 7.39
C GLU A 471 29.46 8.04 7.49
N ALA A 472 28.33 7.53 6.97
CA ALA A 472 27.10 8.32 6.81
C ALA A 472 26.28 8.49 8.11
N VAL A 473 26.33 7.53 9.02
CA VAL A 473 25.41 7.46 10.17
C VAL A 473 26.11 7.93 11.46
N PRO A 474 25.50 8.80 12.29
CA PRO A 474 26.09 9.21 13.58
C PRO A 474 26.18 8.06 14.60
N ALA A 475 26.74 8.34 15.79
CA ALA A 475 26.88 7.37 16.88
C ALA A 475 25.54 6.69 17.23
N ASP A 476 25.61 5.40 17.58
CA ASP A 476 24.47 4.48 17.71
C ASP A 476 23.48 4.91 18.80
N ALA A 477 22.56 5.80 18.44
CA ALA A 477 21.52 6.36 19.30
C ALA A 477 20.17 6.27 18.57
N ASP A 478 19.11 5.96 19.31
CA ASP A 478 17.77 5.91 18.73
C ASP A 478 17.34 7.31 18.24
N PRO A 479 16.99 7.46 16.94
CA PRO A 479 16.65 8.76 16.38
C PRO A 479 15.37 9.37 16.99
N ASN A 480 14.42 8.53 17.41
CA ASN A 480 13.15 8.98 17.98
C ASN A 480 12.55 7.94 18.97
N PRO A 481 12.67 8.14 20.29
CA PRO A 481 12.11 7.23 21.29
C PRO A 481 10.57 7.18 21.30
N ASN A 482 9.87 8.19 20.77
CA ASN A 482 8.41 8.18 20.66
C ASN A 482 7.92 7.40 19.44
N ALA A 483 8.63 7.43 18.30
CA ALA A 483 8.29 6.65 17.12
C ALA A 483 8.39 5.14 17.39
N ALA A 484 9.42 4.69 18.12
CA ALA A 484 9.53 3.29 18.55
C ALA A 484 8.32 2.83 19.41
N ARG A 485 7.77 3.75 20.21
CA ARG A 485 6.60 3.49 21.07
C ARG A 485 5.29 3.52 20.30
N GLU A 486 5.17 4.38 19.29
CA GLU A 486 4.02 4.41 18.36
C GLU A 486 4.03 3.21 17.39
N ALA A 487 5.18 2.79 16.88
CA ALA A 487 5.35 1.57 16.09
C ALA A 487 4.96 0.31 16.88
N ALA A 488 5.28 0.26 18.19
CA ALA A 488 4.83 -0.80 19.10
C ALA A 488 3.31 -0.80 19.38
N LEU A 489 2.63 0.34 19.18
CA LEU A 489 1.17 0.49 19.35
C LEU A 489 0.39 0.21 18.05
N GLN A 490 1.04 0.37 16.89
CA GLN A 490 0.43 0.15 15.57
C GLN A 490 0.68 -1.25 15.01
N THR A 491 1.60 -2.02 15.60
CA THR A 491 1.99 -3.34 15.12
C THR A 491 0.87 -4.36 15.28
N THR A 492 0.38 -4.85 14.15
CA THR A 492 -0.61 -5.94 14.09
C THR A 492 0.03 -7.28 14.46
N THR A 493 -0.76 -8.26 14.88
CA THR A 493 -0.30 -9.64 15.20
C THR A 493 0.48 -10.31 14.06
N ALA A 494 0.38 -9.79 12.82
CA ALA A 494 1.12 -10.23 11.63
C ALA A 494 2.50 -9.57 11.46
N GLU A 495 2.76 -8.40 12.06
CA GLU A 495 4.09 -7.76 12.13
C GLU A 495 4.98 -8.33 13.24
N LYS A 496 4.52 -9.36 13.93
CA LYS A 496 5.24 -10.08 15.00
C LYS A 496 6.55 -10.77 14.55
N LYS A 497 7.02 -10.50 13.32
CA LYS A 497 8.27 -11.04 12.78
C LYS A 497 9.51 -10.17 12.99
N LEU A 498 9.38 -8.86 13.24
CA LEU A 498 10.52 -8.09 13.77
C LEU A 498 10.36 -8.03 15.30
N PRO A 499 11.34 -8.53 16.09
CA PRO A 499 11.29 -8.42 17.53
C PRO A 499 11.18 -6.96 17.97
N SER A 500 10.10 -6.66 18.69
CA SER A 500 9.86 -5.37 19.31
C SER A 500 10.72 -5.23 20.58
N ALA A 501 11.97 -4.82 20.40
CA ALA A 501 12.81 -4.02 21.31
C ALA A 501 14.29 -4.49 21.25
N PRO A 502 15.19 -3.70 20.62
CA PRO A 502 16.61 -3.77 20.94
C PRO A 502 16.82 -3.33 22.40
N ALA A 503 17.81 -3.91 23.09
CA ALA A 503 18.26 -3.38 24.36
C ALA A 503 18.74 -1.93 24.17
N PRO A 504 18.42 -0.98 25.06
CA PRO A 504 18.86 0.40 24.94
C PRO A 504 20.39 0.45 24.87
N THR A 505 20.93 0.98 23.78
CA THR A 505 22.35 1.29 23.67
C THR A 505 22.71 2.31 24.75
N ARG A 506 23.51 1.87 25.73
CA ARG A 506 24.02 2.79 26.75
C ARG A 506 24.96 3.79 26.06
N PRO A 507 24.81 5.10 26.30
CA PRO A 507 25.79 6.07 25.83
C PRO A 507 27.16 5.74 26.42
N ALA A 508 28.22 6.13 25.70
CA ALA A 508 29.59 5.93 26.15
C ALA A 508 29.77 6.46 27.59
N PRO A 509 30.51 5.75 28.46
CA PRO A 509 30.64 6.10 29.87
C PRO A 509 31.23 7.51 30.03
N SER A 510 30.50 8.38 30.74
CA SER A 510 30.88 9.77 31.02
C SER A 510 32.15 9.91 31.87
N GLY A 511 32.60 8.83 32.52
CA GLY A 511 33.85 8.75 33.29
C GLY A 511 35.10 8.38 32.48
N GLY A 512 34.97 8.15 31.17
CA GLY A 512 36.06 7.68 30.30
C GLY A 512 36.39 6.19 30.49
N PHE A 513 37.17 5.62 29.58
CA PHE A 513 37.51 4.18 29.61
C PHE A 513 38.61 3.86 30.63
N ALA A 514 38.63 2.64 31.15
CA ALA A 514 39.73 2.13 31.98
C ALA A 514 41.07 2.11 31.20
N PRO A 515 42.24 2.18 31.87
CA PRO A 515 43.54 2.31 31.19
C PRO A 515 43.83 1.23 30.15
N ALA A 516 43.40 -0.01 30.40
CA ALA A 516 43.58 -1.13 29.46
C ALA A 516 42.76 -0.97 28.16
N TRP A 517 41.71 -0.15 28.19
CA TRP A 517 40.80 0.11 27.08
C TRP A 517 41.13 1.40 26.31
N ARG A 518 42.16 2.15 26.74
CA ARG A 518 42.62 3.40 26.08
C ARG A 518 43.72 3.18 25.02
N GLY A 519 44.13 1.93 24.80
CA GLY A 519 45.13 1.60 23.79
C GLY A 519 44.62 1.75 22.35
N ASP A 520 45.51 1.58 21.38
CA ASP A 520 45.16 1.73 19.96
C ASP A 520 44.18 0.66 19.46
N THR A 521 44.23 -0.56 20.02
CA THR A 521 43.29 -1.65 19.67
C THR A 521 42.93 -2.54 20.88
N PRO A 522 42.08 -2.07 21.82
CA PRO A 522 41.75 -2.80 23.05
C PRO A 522 40.87 -4.04 22.87
N VAL A 523 40.19 -4.18 21.73
CA VAL A 523 39.34 -5.35 21.43
C VAL A 523 39.91 -6.12 20.26
N LEU A 524 40.04 -7.44 20.40
CA LEU A 524 40.36 -8.34 19.29
C LEU A 524 39.09 -9.08 18.85
N CYS A 525 38.55 -8.72 17.69
CA CYS A 525 37.40 -9.38 17.09
C CYS A 525 37.88 -10.49 16.14
N ILE A 526 37.53 -11.73 16.45
CA ILE A 526 37.86 -12.90 15.66
C ILE A 526 36.58 -13.45 15.03
N ALA A 527 36.50 -13.39 13.70
CA ALA A 527 35.41 -14.01 12.96
C ALA A 527 35.44 -15.53 13.12
N GLY A 528 34.26 -16.15 13.12
CA GLY A 528 34.09 -17.58 13.16
C GLY A 528 34.43 -18.28 11.84
N ARG A 529 33.96 -19.52 11.69
CA ARG A 529 34.28 -20.37 10.52
C ARG A 529 33.25 -20.26 9.39
N GLY A 530 32.08 -19.73 9.68
CA GLY A 530 31.04 -19.52 8.67
C GLY A 530 31.52 -18.53 7.63
N SER A 531 31.13 -18.76 6.37
CA SER A 531 31.54 -17.89 5.27
C SER A 531 31.15 -16.43 5.50
N LEU A 532 30.01 -16.19 6.15
CA LEU A 532 29.46 -14.86 6.44
C LEU A 532 29.82 -14.34 7.84
N ASP A 533 30.62 -15.07 8.64
CA ASP A 533 31.01 -14.63 9.99
C ASP A 533 31.91 -13.38 9.95
N GLY A 534 32.69 -13.20 8.88
CA GLY A 534 33.53 -12.03 8.66
C GLY A 534 32.71 -10.74 8.55
N ALA A 535 31.65 -10.77 7.75
CA ALA A 535 30.71 -9.65 7.63
C ALA A 535 30.09 -9.26 8.97
N THR A 536 29.68 -10.24 9.78
CA THR A 536 29.14 -9.98 11.12
C THR A 536 30.18 -9.39 12.06
N ALA A 537 31.44 -9.81 11.94
CA ALA A 537 32.53 -9.25 12.70
C ALA A 537 32.81 -7.79 12.30
N ASP A 538 32.75 -7.48 11.00
CA ASP A 538 32.93 -6.11 10.48
C ASP A 538 31.85 -5.17 10.99
N MET A 539 30.59 -5.62 11.04
CA MET A 539 29.48 -4.87 11.67
C MET A 539 29.75 -4.57 13.14
N LEU A 540 30.15 -5.58 13.94
CA LEU A 540 30.51 -5.36 15.34
C LEU A 540 31.69 -4.39 15.47
N GLY A 541 32.69 -4.54 14.61
CA GLY A 541 33.86 -3.67 14.61
C GLY A 541 33.50 -2.21 14.31
N GLN A 542 32.60 -1.99 13.36
CA GLN A 542 32.07 -0.68 13.01
C GLN A 542 31.30 -0.05 14.18
N LEU A 543 30.40 -0.81 14.84
CA LEU A 543 29.66 -0.30 16.01
C LEU A 543 30.62 0.08 17.16
N LEU A 544 31.61 -0.75 17.47
CA LEU A 544 32.62 -0.44 18.51
C LEU A 544 33.39 0.85 18.20
N ARG A 545 33.79 1.06 16.93
CA ARG A 545 34.45 2.29 16.49
C ARG A 545 33.59 3.53 16.73
N LYS A 546 32.28 3.44 16.46
CA LYS A 546 31.33 4.54 16.72
C LYS A 546 31.19 4.88 18.20
N HIS A 547 31.48 3.94 19.10
CA HIS A 547 31.55 4.18 20.54
C HIS A 547 32.96 4.49 21.06
N GLY A 548 33.93 4.74 20.18
CA GLY A 548 35.29 5.13 20.57
C GLY A 548 36.21 3.98 20.98
N ILE A 549 35.84 2.73 20.72
CA ILE A 549 36.66 1.54 20.95
C ILE A 549 37.18 1.06 19.60
N GLN A 550 38.49 1.14 19.37
CA GLN A 550 39.10 0.65 18.13
C GLN A 550 39.31 -0.87 18.19
N PRO A 551 38.64 -1.68 17.35
CA PRO A 551 38.84 -3.12 17.33
C PRO A 551 39.93 -3.52 16.33
N ARG A 552 40.68 -4.55 16.69
CA ARG A 552 41.54 -5.30 15.77
C ARG A 552 40.74 -6.45 15.19
N MET A 553 40.62 -6.48 13.86
CA MET A 553 39.91 -7.53 13.14
C MET A 553 40.87 -8.68 12.81
N ALA A 554 40.40 -9.92 12.97
CA ALA A 554 41.14 -11.12 12.61
C ALA A 554 40.20 -12.20 12.09
N ASP A 555 40.61 -12.90 11.03
CA ASP A 555 39.87 -14.05 10.53
C ASP A 555 40.10 -15.29 11.40
N HIS A 556 39.21 -16.28 11.26
CA HIS A 556 39.35 -17.57 11.94
C HIS A 556 40.70 -18.26 11.66
N GLU A 557 41.30 -18.05 10.47
CA GLU A 557 42.62 -18.59 10.14
C GLU A 557 43.73 -18.07 11.07
N ALA A 558 43.64 -16.82 11.53
CA ALA A 558 44.63 -16.23 12.42
C ALA A 558 44.64 -16.90 13.80
N ALA A 559 43.50 -17.46 14.23
CA ALA A 559 43.36 -18.22 15.47
C ALA A 559 43.47 -19.75 15.28
N SER A 560 43.90 -20.20 14.09
CA SER A 560 44.15 -21.61 13.77
C SER A 560 45.29 -22.22 14.61
N ARG A 561 45.47 -23.55 14.56
CA ARG A 561 46.54 -24.21 15.35
C ARG A 561 47.93 -23.75 14.90
N GLU A 562 48.06 -23.42 13.62
CA GLU A 562 49.30 -23.04 12.97
C GLU A 562 49.63 -21.57 13.21
N ARG A 563 48.64 -20.67 13.10
CA ARG A 563 48.87 -19.21 13.13
C ARG A 563 48.58 -18.53 14.46
N ILE A 564 48.00 -19.21 15.46
CA ILE A 564 47.82 -18.61 16.79
C ILE A 564 49.16 -18.21 17.43
N GLY A 565 50.26 -18.81 16.97
CA GLY A 565 51.64 -18.48 17.30
C GLY A 565 52.03 -17.04 16.99
N SER A 566 51.49 -16.48 15.90
CA SER A 566 51.79 -15.15 15.38
C SER A 566 50.68 -14.13 15.64
N LEU A 567 49.63 -14.52 16.36
CA LEU A 567 48.53 -13.61 16.69
C LEU A 567 49.04 -12.53 17.65
N ASP A 568 49.09 -11.29 17.16
CA ASP A 568 49.50 -10.15 17.96
C ASP A 568 48.37 -9.75 18.91
N THR A 569 48.69 -9.71 20.20
CA THR A 569 47.76 -9.41 21.29
C THR A 569 48.25 -8.31 22.20
N THR A 570 49.26 -7.54 21.77
CA THR A 570 49.71 -6.38 22.53
C THR A 570 48.59 -5.35 22.63
N GLY A 571 48.27 -4.91 23.85
CA GLY A 571 47.26 -3.88 24.09
C GLY A 571 45.81 -4.36 24.04
N VAL A 572 45.55 -5.66 23.88
CA VAL A 572 44.19 -6.23 23.89
C VAL A 572 43.69 -6.41 25.32
N ALA A 573 42.55 -5.84 25.65
CA ALA A 573 41.82 -6.00 26.91
C ALA A 573 40.75 -7.10 26.85
N MET A 574 40.16 -7.34 25.68
CA MET A 574 39.06 -8.29 25.50
C MET A 574 39.08 -8.96 24.12
N ILE A 575 38.69 -10.25 24.07
CA ILE A 575 38.55 -11.00 22.83
C ILE A 575 37.06 -11.22 22.56
N CYS A 576 36.62 -10.84 21.36
CA CYS A 576 35.25 -11.08 20.88
C CYS A 576 35.28 -12.14 19.79
N LEU A 577 34.61 -13.27 20.01
CA LEU A 577 34.41 -14.32 19.02
C LEU A 577 33.04 -14.15 18.37
N VAL A 578 32.98 -14.01 17.05
CA VAL A 578 31.77 -13.65 16.30
C VAL A 578 31.35 -14.82 15.41
N TYR A 579 30.22 -15.47 15.72
CA TYR A 579 29.64 -16.56 14.94
C TYR A 579 28.18 -16.27 14.54
N LEU A 580 27.90 -16.07 13.25
CA LEU A 580 26.54 -15.87 12.72
C LEU A 580 25.68 -17.12 12.90
N GLU A 581 26.23 -18.28 12.54
CA GLU A 581 25.64 -19.60 12.78
C GLU A 581 26.70 -20.61 13.22
N ILE A 582 26.39 -21.42 14.22
CA ILE A 582 27.23 -22.57 14.57
C ILE A 582 26.77 -23.75 13.72
N ALA A 583 27.45 -23.99 12.59
CA ALA A 583 27.26 -25.21 11.82
C ALA A 583 27.72 -26.44 12.64
N GLY A 584 26.78 -27.14 13.26
CA GLY A 584 27.01 -28.42 13.95
C GLY A 584 27.40 -28.31 15.43
N ASN A 585 28.30 -29.19 15.88
CA ASN A 585 28.62 -29.35 17.31
C ASN A 585 29.58 -28.26 17.80
N ALA A 586 29.28 -27.58 18.91
CA ALA A 586 30.05 -26.45 19.51
C ALA A 586 31.48 -26.80 19.99
N SER A 587 31.98 -27.96 19.62
CA SER A 587 33.30 -28.49 19.94
C SER A 587 34.40 -27.59 19.41
N HIS A 588 34.28 -27.09 18.17
CA HIS A 588 35.29 -26.22 17.56
C HIS A 588 35.47 -24.91 18.32
N LEU A 589 34.37 -24.24 18.66
CA LEU A 589 34.38 -23.02 19.46
C LEU A 589 34.98 -23.28 20.86
N ARG A 590 34.59 -24.37 21.51
CA ARG A 590 35.17 -24.79 22.80
C ARG A 590 36.68 -25.01 22.71
N TYR A 591 37.17 -25.65 21.64
CA TYR A 591 38.60 -25.85 21.41
C TYR A 591 39.34 -24.55 21.11
N LEU A 592 38.70 -23.61 20.41
CA LEU A 592 39.24 -22.28 20.14
C LEU A 592 39.41 -21.49 21.45
N ILE A 593 38.36 -21.42 22.28
CA ILE A 593 38.41 -20.76 23.59
C ILE A 593 39.48 -21.38 24.49
N ARG A 594 39.55 -22.72 24.56
CA ARG A 594 40.61 -23.41 25.32
C ARG A 594 42.01 -23.04 24.83
N ARG A 595 42.21 -22.86 23.53
CA ARG A 595 43.51 -22.50 22.96
C ARG A 595 43.86 -21.04 23.26
N LEU A 596 42.90 -20.14 23.12
CA LEU A 596 43.05 -18.73 23.47
C LEU A 596 43.38 -18.58 24.96
N ARG A 597 42.63 -19.25 25.86
CA ARG A 597 42.90 -19.24 27.31
C ARG A 597 44.27 -19.80 27.70
N ARG A 598 44.77 -20.83 27.00
CA ARG A 598 46.12 -21.37 27.24
C ARG A 598 47.21 -20.33 26.98
N ARG A 599 46.99 -19.44 26.02
CA ARG A 599 47.95 -18.40 25.63
C ARG A 599 47.70 -17.08 26.38
N MET A 600 46.45 -16.80 26.71
CA MET A 600 45.97 -15.55 27.29
C MET A 600 45.05 -15.84 28.48
N PRO A 601 45.59 -16.30 29.62
CA PRO A 601 44.77 -16.74 30.76
C PRO A 601 44.06 -15.61 31.51
N ARG A 602 44.44 -14.35 31.26
CA ARG A 602 43.90 -13.16 31.96
C ARG A 602 42.92 -12.32 31.13
N LEU A 603 42.71 -12.64 29.85
CA LEU A 603 41.80 -11.89 28.98
C LEU A 603 40.39 -12.48 29.05
N LYS A 604 39.39 -11.59 29.15
CA LYS A 604 37.98 -11.97 29.04
C LYS A 604 37.64 -12.33 27.60
N VAL A 605 36.85 -13.38 27.42
CA VAL A 605 36.35 -13.83 26.13
C VAL A 605 34.84 -13.64 26.08
N LEU A 606 34.38 -12.79 25.17
CA LEU A 606 32.97 -12.68 24.77
C LEU A 606 32.73 -13.54 23.54
N VAL A 607 31.61 -14.24 23.54
CA VAL A 607 31.11 -14.95 22.35
C VAL A 607 29.78 -14.33 21.95
N GLY A 608 29.74 -13.76 20.75
CA GLY A 608 28.51 -13.39 20.05
C GLY A 608 27.94 -14.62 19.37
N LEU A 609 26.75 -15.03 19.82
CA LEU A 609 25.94 -16.08 19.23
C LEU A 609 24.59 -15.44 18.92
N TRP A 610 24.22 -15.27 17.66
CA TRP A 610 22.91 -14.71 17.31
C TRP A 610 21.93 -15.89 17.15
N PRO A 611 21.11 -16.26 18.16
CA PRO A 611 20.21 -17.39 18.07
C PRO A 611 19.04 -17.09 17.15
N GLY A 612 18.56 -18.10 16.43
CA GLY A 612 17.53 -17.94 15.42
C GLY A 612 16.19 -18.32 15.94
N GLY A 613 15.55 -17.39 16.67
CA GLY A 613 14.17 -17.53 17.14
C GLY A 613 13.82 -18.89 17.79
N GLY A 614 14.81 -19.63 18.28
CA GLY A 614 14.70 -21.00 18.75
C GLY A 614 14.35 -21.05 20.23
N GLU A 615 13.72 -22.14 20.64
CA GLU A 615 13.26 -22.36 22.02
C GLU A 615 14.37 -22.06 23.04
N THR A 616 14.07 -21.18 24.01
CA THR A 616 14.92 -20.69 25.12
C THR A 616 15.73 -21.75 25.88
N GLY A 617 15.46 -23.04 25.70
CA GLY A 617 16.14 -24.15 26.37
C GLY A 617 17.40 -24.70 25.66
N GLU A 618 17.55 -24.54 24.34
CA GLU A 618 18.76 -25.00 23.62
C GLU A 618 19.93 -24.03 23.81
N ASP A 619 19.64 -22.73 23.84
CA ASP A 619 20.65 -21.66 23.99
C ASP A 619 21.37 -21.73 25.33
N GLU A 620 20.67 -22.04 26.42
CA GLU A 620 21.27 -22.12 27.76
C GLU A 620 22.20 -23.34 27.93
N ARG A 621 21.85 -24.46 27.27
CA ARG A 621 22.72 -25.65 27.18
C ARG A 621 23.96 -25.37 26.34
N LEU A 622 23.82 -24.61 25.26
CA LEU A 622 24.93 -24.23 24.40
C LEU A 622 25.90 -23.28 25.14
N ARG A 623 25.38 -22.27 25.83
CA ARG A 623 26.14 -21.32 26.66
C ARG A 623 26.93 -22.01 27.77
N SER A 624 26.28 -22.86 28.57
CA SER A 624 26.95 -23.59 29.66
C SER A 624 28.08 -24.50 29.16
N ALA A 625 28.04 -24.92 27.90
CA ALA A 625 29.01 -25.83 27.31
C ALA A 625 30.21 -25.13 26.61
N ILE A 626 30.15 -23.83 26.32
CA ILE A 626 31.16 -23.10 25.50
C ILE A 626 32.33 -22.57 26.35
N GLY A 627 32.09 -22.22 27.61
CA GLY A 627 33.14 -21.84 28.57
C GLY A 627 33.75 -20.45 28.37
N ALA A 628 33.00 -19.53 27.74
CA ALA A 628 33.33 -18.11 27.64
C ALA A 628 32.97 -17.33 28.93
N ASP A 629 33.46 -16.10 29.04
CA ASP A 629 33.23 -15.21 30.19
C ASP A 629 31.94 -14.39 30.04
N CYS A 630 31.62 -14.00 28.81
CA CYS A 630 30.40 -13.28 28.46
C CYS A 630 29.77 -13.87 27.19
N TYR A 631 28.45 -13.70 27.05
CA TYR A 631 27.69 -14.10 25.87
C TYR A 631 26.81 -12.93 25.41
N ALA A 632 26.69 -12.75 24.10
CA ALA A 632 25.78 -11.78 23.50
C ALA A 632 24.91 -12.48 22.45
N THR A 633 23.63 -12.11 22.40
CA THR A 633 22.63 -12.57 21.43
C THR A 633 22.35 -11.61 20.30
N SER A 634 22.87 -10.39 20.43
CA SER A 634 22.74 -9.33 19.46
C SER A 634 24.04 -8.52 19.39
N LEU A 635 24.27 -7.82 18.28
CA LEU A 635 25.37 -6.87 18.11
C LEU A 635 25.24 -5.72 19.10
N GLY A 636 24.03 -5.20 19.31
CA GLY A 636 23.75 -4.19 20.33
C GLY A 636 24.13 -4.68 21.75
N GLU A 637 23.76 -5.91 22.10
CA GLU A 637 24.14 -6.52 23.38
C GLU A 637 25.67 -6.69 23.50
N ALA A 638 26.34 -7.16 22.44
CA ALA A 638 27.80 -7.31 22.42
C ALA A 638 28.53 -5.98 22.66
N VAL A 639 28.08 -4.91 22.00
CA VAL A 639 28.60 -3.54 22.20
C VAL A 639 28.36 -3.09 23.64
N SER A 640 27.17 -3.34 24.19
CA SER A 640 26.82 -2.96 25.57
C SER A 640 27.73 -3.63 26.62
N ILE A 641 28.08 -4.91 26.41
CA ILE A 641 28.99 -5.66 27.28
C ILE A 641 30.40 -5.09 27.18
N CYS A 642 30.90 -4.83 25.97
CA CYS A 642 32.21 -4.20 25.77
C CYS A 642 32.29 -2.83 26.45
N LEU A 643 31.25 -2.00 26.35
CA LEU A 643 31.19 -0.69 27.01
C LEU A 643 31.15 -0.80 28.54
N ALA A 644 30.38 -1.75 29.07
CA ALA A 644 30.32 -1.99 30.51
C ALA A 644 31.68 -2.45 31.07
N GLU A 645 32.37 -3.34 30.35
CA GLU A 645 33.72 -3.79 30.71
C GLU A 645 34.78 -2.69 30.55
N ALA A 646 34.61 -1.81 29.56
CA ALA A 646 35.49 -0.65 29.37
C ALA A 646 35.31 0.42 30.46
N ALA A 647 34.10 0.54 31.02
CA ALA A 647 33.78 1.46 32.12
C ALA A 647 34.19 0.93 33.51
N ASN A 648 34.32 -0.37 33.67
CA ASN A 648 34.70 -0.98 34.95
C ASN A 648 36.16 -0.66 35.29
N HIS A 649 36.36 0.25 36.25
CA HIS A 649 37.67 0.47 36.88
C HIS A 649 37.94 -0.66 37.88
N PRO A 650 38.97 -1.51 37.68
CA PRO A 650 39.32 -2.51 38.66
C PRO A 650 39.90 -1.82 39.90
N GLY A 651 39.06 -1.49 40.88
CA GLY A 651 39.49 -0.86 42.13
C GLY A 651 38.43 -0.12 42.96
N GLU A 652 37.23 0.17 42.43
CA GLU A 652 36.20 0.88 43.20
C GLU A 652 35.04 -0.08 43.56
N PRO A 653 34.71 -0.26 44.86
CA PRO A 653 33.60 -1.11 45.25
C PRO A 653 32.30 -0.55 44.66
N ALA A 654 31.54 -1.41 43.98
CA ALA A 654 30.25 -1.09 43.41
C ALA A 654 29.30 -0.55 44.50
N THR A 655 29.11 0.77 44.54
CA THR A 655 28.01 1.38 45.29
C THR A 655 26.72 1.05 44.56
N VAL A 656 26.02 0.06 45.10
CA VAL A 656 24.62 -0.23 44.79
C VAL A 656 23.79 1.00 45.16
N ALA A 657 23.26 1.71 44.18
CA ALA A 657 22.21 2.70 44.37
C ALA A 657 20.86 2.03 44.05
N ALA A 658 19.92 2.18 45.00
CA ALA A 658 18.61 1.56 45.08
C ALA A 658 17.61 2.03 44.02
#